data_AF-A0A0Y9PYN5-F1
#
_entry.id   AF-A0A0Y9PYN5-F1
#
_cell.length_a   1.000
_cell.length_b   1.000
_cell.length_c   1.000
_cell.angle_alpha   90.00
_cell.angle_beta   90.00
_cell.angle_gamma   90.00
#
_symmetry.space_group_name_H-M   'P 1'
#
loop_
_entity.id
_entity.type
_entity.pdbx_description
1 polymer ?
#
loop_
_entity_poly.entity_id
_entity_poly.type
_entity_poly.pdbx_seq_one_letter_code
_entity_poly.pdbx_strand_id
1 'polypeptide(L)'
;MKKYIYIISLAAFYIFSDIICGTQIKKNKNKHAPKSNNYNPYHNLKESDFNNSNFSNEKQYNNKNNFINNEKYIQPYLINNNTFQNKKDINNTKLTLYNEYNKTNNLDDFRNFNHEHEKTNNRLIEINKSFLQITYISRINKNTLNTVDTIYGVNDDESVLSFFYKPLYSAKYIKKMLEKLNILSNYTVQSKLNNNHDTVLNDVIETNKSCNDKKQELINRLSNIHNSFYNAYNDPSKDDYNLYTLSKTNFVNCLKNGFEKIKNKPNDIISYEEDVYKNNCKNSSKINSHPQNNSEFCKTVTRLGSNYKRNWEVPKDNEVIPFIDFLINELKQNNNLKTLVPKLEFIKKQFEDIKNKHDKYIKMCKEKEVFVKKCTNTTIDNNNCDKYFNEIKKIAESYSILDYNYRILDYLESIRITYKYSLIHFFKSLGGLLINKVDSDGNIIEKDGIYDFDLITPKNKLSSLETELNKIFENKWNDYKSKKDLEKFNDTIKNIILSIISLMDEFKGLNTSMINLRNDGVTNKFNITSQIKNKLNVYTYEERKKGFQDSLILANNWETEKTKILTELKKKNEETIQLEIKIKELIKQITDIVEEQKIVNELKLELSDKIKDIIGKIEYVKKAVELKKEIEKNNAYIDELAKKSPYQITEYIEKKNTMYNTIKAYFDQIYEGDIDTFYNKLSSIVKESPIDNTENKTKLEDLKSKIDNVYNKIENMKIETVKSHLNNIETSNKLSETILEIKKYIYEEIIKELNKTSEDFKNKEQELSNKINDYDKKRDQFNSFCLFISTKHIYNLFHVFFFLQFLSPSK
;
A
#
# COMPACT_ATOMS: atom_id res chain seq x y z
N MET A 1 -1.50 -5.66 -61.61
CA MET A 1 -2.38 -6.09 -62.73
C MET A 1 -3.78 -6.39 -62.19
N LYS A 2 -4.85 -6.20 -62.99
CA LYS A 2 -6.25 -6.74 -62.87
C LYS A 2 -6.89 -6.71 -61.46
N LYS A 3 -7.89 -5.85 -61.19
CA LYS A 3 -9.36 -6.08 -61.41
C LYS A 3 -9.92 -7.33 -60.71
N TYR A 4 -11.15 -7.43 -60.19
CA TYR A 4 -12.23 -6.53 -59.68
C TYR A 4 -13.51 -7.43 -59.60
N ILE A 5 -14.44 -7.18 -58.67
CA ILE A 5 -15.89 -7.56 -58.72
C ILE A 5 -16.28 -9.07 -58.55
N TYR A 6 -16.83 -9.37 -57.36
CA TYR A 6 -18.18 -9.91 -57.06
C TYR A 6 -18.93 -10.76 -58.13
N ILE A 7 -19.37 -11.99 -57.78
CA ILE A 7 -20.48 -12.72 -58.44
C ILE A 7 -21.38 -13.39 -57.39
N ILE A 8 -22.69 -13.44 -57.65
CA ILE A 8 -23.73 -14.13 -56.86
C ILE A 8 -24.38 -15.24 -57.70
N SER A 9 -24.46 -16.46 -57.18
CA SER A 9 -25.47 -17.50 -57.53
C SER A 9 -25.18 -18.83 -56.80
N LEU A 10 -26.09 -19.81 -56.71
CA LEU A 10 -27.53 -19.87 -56.36
C LEU A 10 -27.90 -21.38 -56.26
N ALA A 11 -28.85 -21.77 -55.39
CA ALA A 11 -29.35 -23.16 -55.22
C ALA A 11 -28.31 -24.17 -54.64
N ALA A 12 -28.70 -25.25 -53.93
CA ALA A 12 -29.98 -25.97 -53.96
C ALA A 12 -30.40 -26.63 -52.62
N PHE A 13 -31.71 -26.59 -52.32
CA PHE A 13 -32.55 -27.62 -51.64
C PHE A 13 -32.25 -27.98 -50.16
N TYR A 14 -33.13 -27.59 -49.20
CA TYR A 14 -34.37 -28.31 -48.72
C TYR A 14 -34.06 -29.38 -47.65
N ILE A 15 -34.80 -29.64 -46.56
CA ILE A 15 -36.09 -29.19 -45.93
C ILE A 15 -35.95 -29.48 -44.40
N PHE A 16 -36.79 -29.16 -43.39
CA PHE A 16 -38.15 -28.60 -43.14
C PHE A 16 -38.13 -28.08 -41.65
N SER A 17 -39.13 -27.57 -40.90
CA SER A 17 -40.58 -27.21 -41.04
C SER A 17 -41.03 -26.33 -39.84
N ASP A 18 -42.06 -25.49 -40.01
CA ASP A 18 -43.35 -25.39 -39.27
C ASP A 18 -43.44 -25.59 -37.71
N ILE A 19 -44.30 -24.91 -36.90
CA ILE A 19 -45.49 -24.05 -37.20
C ILE A 19 -46.01 -23.19 -35.99
N ILE A 20 -46.72 -22.07 -36.29
CA ILE A 20 -47.76 -21.33 -35.50
C ILE A 20 -47.43 -20.53 -34.20
N CYS A 21 -48.24 -19.46 -33.99
CA CYS A 21 -48.25 -18.50 -32.87
C CYS A 21 -49.38 -18.76 -31.84
N GLY A 22 -49.35 -18.13 -30.66
CA GLY A 22 -50.55 -18.05 -29.79
C GLY A 22 -50.40 -17.31 -28.45
N THR A 23 -51.40 -16.51 -28.07
CA THR A 23 -51.56 -15.88 -26.75
C THR A 23 -52.96 -16.14 -26.20
N GLN A 24 -53.13 -16.39 -24.88
CA GLN A 24 -54.11 -15.72 -23.97
C GLN A 24 -54.53 -16.49 -22.66
N ILE A 25 -54.42 -15.79 -21.52
CA ILE A 25 -55.48 -15.45 -20.53
C ILE A 25 -56.35 -16.54 -19.80
N LYS A 26 -56.14 -16.63 -18.46
CA LYS A 26 -57.08 -16.85 -17.30
C LYS A 26 -57.88 -18.16 -17.05
N LYS A 27 -57.83 -18.55 -15.76
CA LYS A 27 -58.90 -19.09 -14.85
C LYS A 27 -59.62 -20.42 -15.13
N ASN A 28 -59.38 -21.44 -14.28
CA ASN A 28 -60.32 -22.00 -13.27
C ASN A 28 -59.57 -23.09 -12.43
N LYS A 29 -59.71 -23.22 -11.10
CA LYS A 29 -60.84 -23.67 -10.24
C LYS A 29 -61.22 -25.16 -10.34
N ASN A 30 -60.56 -26.03 -9.57
CA ASN A 30 -61.15 -27.03 -8.64
C ASN A 30 -60.01 -27.83 -7.93
N LYS A 31 -60.03 -28.02 -6.60
CA LYS A 31 -60.68 -29.11 -5.84
C LYS A 31 -60.26 -30.53 -6.27
N HIS A 32 -59.32 -31.15 -5.54
CA HIS A 32 -59.54 -32.26 -4.59
C HIS A 32 -58.17 -32.79 -4.08
N ALA A 33 -58.14 -33.38 -2.88
CA ALA A 33 -56.95 -34.03 -2.32
C ALA A 33 -56.97 -35.54 -2.59
N PRO A 34 -55.86 -36.28 -2.35
CA PRO A 34 -55.81 -36.96 -1.05
C PRO A 34 -54.44 -36.87 -0.35
N LYS A 35 -54.42 -37.36 0.90
CA LYS A 35 -53.20 -37.60 1.69
C LYS A 35 -52.62 -38.98 1.34
N SER A 36 -51.30 -39.14 1.47
CA SER A 36 -50.67 -40.43 1.79
C SER A 36 -49.94 -40.30 3.13
N ASN A 37 -49.99 -41.36 3.95
CA ASN A 37 -49.48 -41.38 5.32
C ASN A 37 -48.94 -42.78 5.62
N ASN A 38 -48.07 -42.90 6.63
CA ASN A 38 -47.37 -44.13 7.07
C ASN A 38 -46.27 -44.57 6.06
N TYR A 39 -45.02 -44.77 6.47
CA TYR A 39 -44.63 -45.86 7.38
C TYR A 39 -43.50 -45.49 8.36
N ASN A 40 -43.37 -46.30 9.42
CA ASN A 40 -42.28 -46.36 10.38
C ASN A 40 -41.77 -47.82 10.39
N PRO A 41 -40.46 -48.10 10.40
CA PRO A 41 -39.84 -48.56 11.64
C PRO A 41 -38.37 -48.12 11.86
N TYR A 42 -37.81 -48.53 13.01
CA TYR A 42 -36.52 -48.16 13.58
C TYR A 42 -35.40 -49.23 13.40
N HIS A 43 -34.15 -48.78 13.63
CA HIS A 43 -32.98 -49.49 14.20
C HIS A 43 -32.33 -50.71 13.52
N ASN A 44 -30.99 -50.65 13.44
CA ASN A 44 -29.95 -51.60 13.95
C ASN A 44 -28.63 -51.40 13.17
N LEU A 45 -27.40 -51.60 13.64
CA LEU A 45 -26.71 -51.79 14.95
C LEU A 45 -25.21 -51.42 14.69
N LYS A 46 -24.24 -51.24 15.60
CA LYS A 46 -23.95 -51.60 17.01
C LYS A 46 -23.38 -50.35 17.76
N GLU A 47 -23.03 -50.29 19.06
CA GLU A 47 -22.73 -51.21 20.18
C GLU A 47 -21.29 -51.76 20.34
N SER A 48 -20.51 -51.14 21.25
CA SER A 48 -19.79 -51.77 22.38
C SER A 48 -18.91 -50.72 23.13
N ASP A 49 -18.71 -50.72 24.45
CA ASP A 49 -19.51 -51.29 25.56
C ASP A 49 -19.11 -50.71 26.95
N PHE A 50 -19.80 -51.16 28.01
CA PHE A 50 -19.49 -51.04 29.46
C PHE A 50 -19.63 -49.67 30.19
N ASN A 51 -20.76 -49.52 30.93
CA ASN A 51 -20.87 -49.78 32.39
C ASN A 51 -19.60 -49.56 33.26
N ASN A 52 -19.64 -49.08 34.53
CA ASN A 52 -20.71 -48.73 35.48
C ASN A 52 -20.05 -47.87 36.60
N SER A 53 -20.69 -47.02 37.43
CA SER A 53 -21.86 -47.27 38.27
C SER A 53 -22.25 -46.01 39.10
N ASN A 54 -23.54 -45.89 39.46
CA ASN A 54 -24.14 -45.63 40.80
C ASN A 54 -23.51 -44.59 41.77
N PHE A 55 -24.24 -43.85 42.63
CA PHE A 55 -25.67 -43.70 42.98
C PHE A 55 -25.78 -42.47 43.92
N SER A 56 -26.93 -41.86 44.28
CA SER A 56 -28.33 -41.83 43.79
C SER A 56 -29.05 -40.66 44.53
N ASN A 57 -30.38 -40.53 44.37
CA ASN A 57 -31.31 -39.77 45.22
C ASN A 57 -31.20 -38.21 45.16
N GLU A 58 -32.25 -37.40 45.40
CA GLU A 58 -33.62 -37.71 45.85
C GLU A 58 -34.69 -36.67 45.40
N LYS A 59 -35.96 -37.14 45.34
CA LYS A 59 -37.24 -36.40 45.53
C LYS A 59 -37.49 -35.05 44.82
N GLN A 60 -38.43 -35.08 43.87
CA GLN A 60 -39.41 -33.99 43.71
C GLN A 60 -40.30 -33.87 44.96
N TYR A 61 -40.76 -32.66 45.32
CA TYR A 61 -41.94 -32.49 46.19
C TYR A 61 -42.79 -31.28 45.78
N ASN A 62 -44.09 -31.39 46.03
CA ASN A 62 -45.12 -30.51 45.47
C ASN A 62 -45.18 -29.11 46.11
N ASN A 63 -45.40 -28.09 45.28
CA ASN A 63 -46.03 -26.85 45.75
C ASN A 63 -47.50 -27.14 46.11
N LYS A 64 -47.87 -26.86 47.37
CA LYS A 64 -49.27 -26.67 47.78
C LYS A 64 -49.37 -25.33 48.50
N ASN A 65 -50.43 -24.58 48.17
CA ASN A 65 -50.71 -23.29 48.78
C ASN A 65 -50.94 -23.43 50.29
N ASN A 66 -50.48 -22.43 51.06
CA ASN A 66 -51.20 -21.96 52.23
C ASN A 66 -51.07 -20.44 52.35
N PHE A 67 -52.16 -19.79 52.76
CA PHE A 67 -52.25 -18.35 52.96
C PHE A 67 -51.80 -17.95 54.38
N ILE A 68 -51.71 -16.63 54.61
CA ILE A 68 -51.86 -15.88 55.89
C ILE A 68 -50.64 -15.06 56.37
N ASN A 69 -50.91 -13.75 56.51
CA ASN A 69 -50.27 -12.67 57.31
C ASN A 69 -48.78 -12.31 57.19
N ASN A 70 -48.57 -11.14 56.57
CA ASN A 70 -47.94 -9.95 57.16
C ASN A 70 -47.00 -10.11 58.38
N GLU A 71 -45.71 -9.89 58.15
CA GLU A 71 -44.91 -9.02 59.02
C GLU A 71 -43.82 -8.29 58.20
N LYS A 72 -43.72 -6.95 58.34
CA LYS A 72 -42.73 -6.13 57.59
C LYS A 72 -41.33 -6.31 58.20
N TYR A 73 -40.59 -7.34 57.79
CA TYR A 73 -39.13 -7.43 58.03
C TYR A 73 -38.34 -7.31 56.73
N ILE A 74 -37.63 -6.20 56.57
CA ILE A 74 -36.67 -6.01 55.47
C ILE A 74 -35.40 -6.80 55.80
N GLN A 75 -35.35 -8.06 55.38
CA GLN A 75 -34.09 -8.75 55.09
C GLN A 75 -33.70 -8.55 53.62
N PRO A 76 -32.40 -8.46 53.29
CA PRO A 76 -31.95 -8.35 51.90
C PRO A 76 -31.98 -9.70 51.18
N TYR A 77 -31.98 -9.62 49.84
CA TYR A 77 -31.91 -10.71 48.86
C TYR A 77 -33.18 -11.56 48.63
N LEU A 78 -33.85 -11.26 47.51
CA LEU A 78 -34.07 -12.24 46.44
C LEU A 78 -34.28 -11.48 45.11
N ILE A 79 -33.50 -11.79 44.08
CA ILE A 79 -33.65 -11.18 42.74
C ILE A 79 -34.66 -12.03 41.96
N ASN A 80 -35.83 -11.46 41.67
CA ASN A 80 -36.86 -12.13 40.88
C ASN A 80 -36.72 -11.79 39.38
N ASN A 81 -36.09 -12.69 38.61
CA ASN A 81 -35.82 -12.53 37.18
C ASN A 81 -37.08 -12.74 36.29
N ASN A 82 -38.17 -11.99 36.53
CA ASN A 82 -39.45 -12.14 35.81
C ASN A 82 -40.06 -10.81 35.33
N THR A 83 -39.28 -9.99 34.62
CA THR A 83 -39.79 -8.78 33.92
C THR A 83 -39.25 -8.66 32.49
N PHE A 84 -39.36 -9.74 31.69
CA PHE A 84 -39.06 -9.73 30.25
C PHE A 84 -40.23 -10.29 29.42
N GLN A 85 -41.29 -9.49 29.24
CA GLN A 85 -42.24 -9.64 28.13
C GLN A 85 -42.96 -8.32 27.87
N ASN A 86 -42.62 -7.69 26.73
CA ASN A 86 -43.36 -6.68 25.93
C ASN A 86 -42.47 -5.53 25.42
N LYS A 87 -41.79 -5.77 24.30
CA LYS A 87 -41.60 -4.76 23.25
C LYS A 87 -41.77 -5.40 21.87
N LYS A 88 -42.92 -5.17 21.26
CA LYS A 88 -43.01 -5.08 19.80
C LYS A 88 -42.53 -3.70 19.37
N ASP A 89 -42.11 -3.62 18.11
CA ASP A 89 -41.97 -2.42 17.29
C ASP A 89 -41.06 -1.28 17.82
N ILE A 90 -39.95 -1.07 17.12
CA ILE A 90 -39.44 0.25 16.68
C ILE A 90 -38.57 -0.02 15.44
N ASN A 91 -38.90 0.63 14.33
CA ASN A 91 -38.12 0.59 13.09
C ASN A 91 -37.20 1.81 13.00
N ASN A 92 -36.05 1.64 12.35
CA ASN A 92 -35.19 2.66 11.73
C ASN A 92 -35.24 4.08 12.35
N THR A 93 -34.35 4.35 13.29
CA THR A 93 -33.95 5.73 13.61
C THR A 93 -32.44 5.78 13.90
N LYS A 94 -31.77 6.89 13.58
CA LYS A 94 -30.31 7.07 13.78
C LYS A 94 -29.95 6.91 15.27
N LEU A 95 -29.26 5.84 15.61
CA LEU A 95 -28.97 5.48 16.99
C LEU A 95 -27.65 6.15 17.45
N THR A 96 -27.77 7.34 18.03
CA THR A 96 -26.67 8.00 18.73
C THR A 96 -26.43 7.26 20.05
N LEU A 97 -25.33 6.52 20.15
CA LEU A 97 -25.02 5.65 21.29
C LEU A 97 -24.67 6.44 22.55
N TYR A 98 -25.67 6.81 23.33
CA TYR A 98 -25.51 6.96 24.77
C TYR A 98 -25.50 5.57 25.42
N ASN A 99 -24.50 5.31 26.26
CA ASN A 99 -24.32 4.00 26.89
C ASN A 99 -25.36 3.74 27.99
N GLU A 100 -26.48 3.12 27.65
CA GLU A 100 -27.41 2.53 28.63
C GLU A 100 -26.76 1.31 29.33
N TYR A 101 -25.99 1.59 30.38
CA TYR A 101 -25.36 0.60 31.27
C TYR A 101 -26.40 -0.22 32.05
N ASN A 102 -27.01 -1.21 31.39
CA ASN A 102 -27.90 -2.19 32.05
C ASN A 102 -27.82 -3.63 31.49
N LYS A 103 -26.92 -3.92 30.53
CA LYS A 103 -26.58 -5.31 30.19
C LYS A 103 -25.46 -5.83 31.09
N THR A 104 -25.75 -6.87 31.86
CA THR A 104 -24.75 -7.69 32.55
C THR A 104 -24.07 -8.63 31.54
N ASN A 105 -23.17 -8.07 30.72
CA ASN A 105 -22.30 -8.89 29.86
C ASN A 105 -21.41 -9.77 30.75
N ASN A 106 -21.42 -11.07 30.51
CA ASN A 106 -20.58 -12.03 31.22
C ASN A 106 -19.20 -12.12 30.56
N LEU A 107 -18.19 -12.51 31.34
CA LEU A 107 -16.83 -12.64 30.83
C LEU A 107 -16.69 -13.81 29.83
N ASP A 108 -17.61 -14.77 29.86
CA ASP A 108 -17.69 -15.88 28.91
C ASP A 108 -18.27 -15.49 27.54
N ASP A 109 -18.99 -14.36 27.42
CA ASP A 109 -19.47 -13.87 26.11
C ASP A 109 -18.28 -13.54 25.17
N PHE A 110 -17.13 -13.16 25.75
CA PHE A 110 -15.87 -12.94 25.03
C PHE A 110 -15.12 -14.23 24.66
N ARG A 111 -15.49 -15.42 25.19
CA ARG A 111 -14.87 -16.69 24.76
C ARG A 111 -15.38 -17.14 23.39
N ASN A 112 -16.66 -16.90 23.10
CA ASN A 112 -17.29 -17.36 21.86
C ASN A 112 -16.86 -16.53 20.63
N PHE A 113 -16.40 -15.30 20.83
CA PHE A 113 -15.93 -14.40 19.76
C PHE A 113 -14.77 -14.96 18.91
N ASN A 114 -14.02 -15.94 19.42
CA ASN A 114 -12.94 -16.58 18.67
C ASN A 114 -13.39 -17.66 17.67
N HIS A 115 -14.66 -18.08 17.65
CA HIS A 115 -15.12 -19.23 16.85
C HIS A 115 -16.07 -18.90 15.67
N GLU A 116 -16.52 -17.65 15.49
CA GLU A 116 -17.42 -17.30 14.37
C GLU A 116 -16.74 -16.60 13.18
N HIS A 117 -15.43 -16.33 13.25
CA HIS A 117 -14.71 -15.55 12.24
C HIS A 117 -14.26 -16.31 10.97
N GLU A 118 -14.58 -17.60 10.82
CA GLU A 118 -14.21 -18.42 9.63
C GLU A 118 -15.12 -18.23 8.39
N LYS A 119 -15.94 -17.16 8.33
CA LYS A 119 -16.76 -16.87 7.14
C LYS A 119 -16.41 -15.53 6.52
N THR A 120 -15.95 -15.61 5.26
CA THR A 120 -15.48 -14.52 4.43
C THR A 120 -16.58 -13.51 4.08
N ASN A 121 -16.15 -12.27 3.83
CA ASN A 121 -16.96 -11.17 3.30
C ASN A 121 -18.19 -10.77 4.13
N ASN A 122 -17.95 -10.12 5.27
CA ASN A 122 -18.83 -9.06 5.73
C ASN A 122 -18.03 -7.79 6.06
N ARG A 123 -18.68 -6.62 5.99
CA ARG A 123 -18.03 -5.32 6.21
C ARG A 123 -17.37 -5.27 7.58
N LEU A 124 -16.18 -4.65 7.65
CA LEU A 124 -15.59 -4.18 8.90
C LEU A 124 -16.56 -3.20 9.57
N ILE A 125 -17.40 -3.71 10.47
CA ILE A 125 -17.81 -2.94 11.63
C ILE A 125 -16.56 -2.88 12.50
N GLU A 126 -15.88 -1.75 12.42
CA GLU A 126 -14.70 -1.45 13.23
C GLU A 126 -15.15 -1.23 14.68
N ILE A 127 -15.46 -2.34 15.37
CA ILE A 127 -15.58 -2.37 16.82
C ILE A 127 -14.19 -2.06 17.33
N ASN A 128 -13.94 -0.77 17.59
CA ASN A 128 -12.73 -0.30 18.26
C ASN A 128 -12.42 -1.25 19.43
N LYS A 129 -11.20 -1.81 19.45
CA LYS A 129 -10.72 -2.74 20.49
C LYS A 129 -10.53 -2.00 21.82
N SER A 130 -11.61 -1.46 22.38
CA SER A 130 -11.61 -0.82 23.69
C SER A 130 -11.46 -1.87 24.77
N PHE A 131 -10.20 -2.19 25.05
CA PHE A 131 -9.74 -3.06 26.15
C PHE A 131 -9.98 -2.42 27.55
N LEU A 132 -10.90 -1.46 27.63
CA LEU A 132 -11.71 -1.11 28.79
C LEU A 132 -12.60 -2.30 29.19
N GLN A 133 -11.95 -3.40 29.59
CA GLN A 133 -12.57 -4.49 30.32
C GLN A 133 -13.34 -3.89 31.49
N ILE A 134 -14.61 -4.27 31.63
CA ILE A 134 -15.47 -3.84 32.74
C ILE A 134 -14.79 -4.29 34.04
N THR A 135 -14.11 -3.36 34.72
CA THR A 135 -13.29 -3.70 35.89
C THR A 135 -14.19 -4.18 37.02
N TYR A 136 -13.64 -5.00 37.92
CA TYR A 136 -14.43 -5.53 39.03
C TYR A 136 -14.89 -4.42 40.00
N ILE A 137 -14.27 -3.23 39.95
CA ILE A 137 -14.72 -2.03 40.66
C ILE A 137 -16.11 -1.57 40.24
N SER A 138 -16.49 -1.68 38.96
CA SER A 138 -17.84 -1.33 38.52
C SER A 138 -18.93 -2.26 39.10
N ARG A 139 -18.51 -3.42 39.64
CA ARG A 139 -19.35 -4.41 40.31
C ARG A 139 -19.39 -4.24 41.84
N ILE A 140 -18.71 -3.23 42.41
CA ILE A 140 -18.91 -2.85 43.82
C ILE A 140 -20.40 -2.66 44.08
N ASN A 141 -20.92 -3.31 45.12
CA ASN A 141 -22.28 -3.05 45.59
C ASN A 141 -22.39 -1.57 45.94
N LYS A 142 -23.08 -0.79 45.09
CA LYS A 142 -23.12 0.67 45.17
C LYS A 142 -23.62 1.17 46.52
N ASN A 143 -24.36 0.38 47.30
CA ASN A 143 -24.84 0.77 48.62
C ASN A 143 -23.77 0.77 49.72
N THR A 144 -22.59 0.17 49.49
CA THR A 144 -21.43 0.26 50.39
C THR A 144 -20.98 1.71 50.56
N LEU A 145 -20.73 2.39 49.44
CA LEU A 145 -20.24 3.77 49.38
C LEU A 145 -21.24 4.83 49.92
N ASN A 146 -22.49 4.46 50.24
CA ASN A 146 -23.39 5.35 50.99
C ASN A 146 -22.92 5.54 52.45
N THR A 147 -22.16 4.58 52.97
CA THR A 147 -21.47 4.69 54.25
C THR A 147 -20.07 5.23 53.99
N VAL A 148 -19.94 6.55 54.09
CA VAL A 148 -18.75 7.33 53.68
C VAL A 148 -17.45 6.83 54.31
N ASP A 149 -17.49 6.31 55.54
CA ASP A 149 -16.34 5.72 56.24
C ASP A 149 -15.70 4.52 55.51
N THR A 150 -16.42 3.88 54.58
CA THR A 150 -15.93 2.75 53.77
C THR A 150 -15.10 3.18 52.56
N ILE A 151 -15.10 4.46 52.22
CA ILE A 151 -14.36 5.03 51.09
C ILE A 151 -12.87 5.13 51.48
N TYR A 152 -11.98 4.83 50.52
CA TYR A 152 -10.54 4.91 50.74
C TYR A 152 -10.08 6.36 51.03
N GLY A 153 -9.15 6.53 51.98
CA GLY A 153 -8.53 7.83 52.26
C GLY A 153 -9.49 8.88 52.78
N VAL A 154 -10.63 8.44 53.33
CA VAL A 154 -11.61 9.23 54.07
C VAL A 154 -11.39 9.04 55.57
N ASN A 155 -11.20 10.14 56.30
CA ASN A 155 -10.87 10.20 57.74
C ASN A 155 -12.01 10.83 58.56
N ASP A 156 -12.00 10.66 59.88
CA ASP A 156 -13.09 11.10 60.79
C ASP A 156 -13.47 12.59 60.64
N ASP A 157 -12.50 13.49 60.44
CA ASP A 157 -12.79 14.93 60.28
C ASP A 157 -13.52 15.25 58.95
N GLU A 158 -13.33 14.43 57.92
CA GLU A 158 -14.05 14.52 56.65
C GLU A 158 -15.43 13.84 56.74
N SER A 159 -15.49 12.65 57.36
CA SER A 159 -16.42 11.56 57.01
C SER A 159 -17.74 11.53 57.77
N VAL A 160 -17.76 12.02 59.01
CA VAL A 160 -18.64 11.46 60.05
C VAL A 160 -20.11 11.87 59.86
N LEU A 161 -20.85 11.07 59.09
CA LEU A 161 -22.33 11.10 59.02
C LEU A 161 -22.99 10.55 60.30
N SER A 162 -22.21 10.19 61.31
CA SER A 162 -22.70 9.72 62.62
C SER A 162 -23.58 10.76 63.32
N PHE A 163 -23.41 12.07 63.04
CA PHE A 163 -24.32 13.11 63.56
C PHE A 163 -25.79 12.85 63.20
N PHE A 164 -26.05 12.19 62.06
CA PHE A 164 -27.38 11.81 61.60
C PHE A 164 -27.68 10.33 61.88
N TYR A 165 -26.76 9.42 61.52
CA TYR A 165 -27.01 7.98 61.67
C TYR A 165 -27.08 7.53 63.13
N LYS A 166 -26.33 8.16 64.06
CA LYS A 166 -26.42 7.81 65.48
C LYS A 166 -27.83 8.12 66.04
N PRO A 167 -28.39 9.33 65.90
CA PRO A 167 -29.80 9.59 66.20
C PRO A 167 -30.79 8.67 65.47
N LEU A 168 -30.65 8.48 64.15
CA LEU A 168 -31.58 7.65 63.35
C LEU A 168 -31.69 6.21 63.88
N TYR A 169 -30.55 5.56 64.13
CA TYR A 169 -30.59 4.22 64.70
C TYR A 169 -30.95 4.23 66.19
N SER A 170 -30.72 5.32 66.93
CA SER A 170 -31.17 5.44 68.32
C SER A 170 -32.70 5.40 68.38
N ALA A 171 -33.41 6.19 67.57
CA ALA A 171 -34.87 6.11 67.44
C ALA A 171 -35.36 4.68 67.11
N LYS A 172 -34.75 4.04 66.11
CA LYS A 172 -35.00 2.62 65.74
C LYS A 172 -34.87 1.65 66.93
N TYR A 173 -33.98 1.91 67.88
CA TYR A 173 -33.81 1.09 69.09
C TYR A 173 -34.71 1.53 70.26
N ILE A 174 -34.95 2.84 70.44
CA ILE A 174 -35.90 3.38 71.44
C ILE A 174 -37.28 2.82 71.15
N LYS A 175 -37.80 2.96 69.92
CA LYS A 175 -39.06 2.36 69.47
C LYS A 175 -39.20 0.88 69.86
N LYS A 176 -38.18 0.06 69.58
CA LYS A 176 -38.15 -1.37 69.95
C LYS A 176 -38.18 -1.60 71.46
N MET A 177 -37.58 -0.73 72.27
CA MET A 177 -37.71 -0.78 73.72
C MET A 177 -39.14 -0.41 74.15
N LEU A 178 -39.72 0.64 73.60
CA LEU A 178 -41.09 1.07 73.90
C LEU A 178 -42.13 -0.01 73.54
N GLU A 179 -41.97 -0.66 72.39
CA GLU A 179 -42.78 -1.82 71.96
C GLU A 179 -42.67 -2.97 72.97
N LYS A 180 -41.45 -3.41 73.30
CA LYS A 180 -41.26 -4.51 74.27
C LYS A 180 -41.67 -4.15 75.71
N LEU A 181 -41.64 -2.88 76.10
CA LEU A 181 -42.13 -2.37 77.38
C LEU A 181 -43.66 -2.13 77.42
N ASN A 182 -44.39 -2.52 76.36
CA ASN A 182 -45.84 -2.31 76.20
C ASN A 182 -46.27 -0.83 76.25
N ILE A 183 -45.38 0.11 75.94
CA ILE A 183 -45.65 1.56 75.98
C ILE A 183 -46.45 2.03 74.75
N LEU A 184 -46.29 1.35 73.61
CA LEU A 184 -46.99 1.67 72.35
C LEU A 184 -48.32 0.92 72.21
N SER A 185 -49.14 0.89 73.26
CA SER A 185 -50.43 0.18 73.28
C SER A 185 -51.55 0.87 72.47
N ASN A 186 -51.38 2.14 72.11
CA ASN A 186 -52.35 2.91 71.33
C ASN A 186 -52.01 2.88 69.82
N TYR A 187 -52.90 2.31 69.01
CA TYR A 187 -52.75 2.19 67.56
C TYR A 187 -52.47 3.52 66.85
N THR A 188 -53.14 4.61 67.23
CA THR A 188 -52.95 5.94 66.61
C THR A 188 -51.56 6.50 66.90
N VAL A 189 -51.04 6.27 68.11
CA VAL A 189 -49.67 6.66 68.50
C VAL A 189 -48.64 5.82 67.75
N GLN A 190 -48.84 4.50 67.68
CA GLN A 190 -47.94 3.60 66.95
C GLN A 190 -47.94 3.91 65.43
N SER A 191 -49.10 4.22 64.85
CA SER A 191 -49.25 4.64 63.45
C SER A 191 -48.50 5.95 63.17
N LYS A 192 -48.64 6.98 64.03
CA LYS A 192 -47.88 8.22 63.90
C LYS A 192 -46.36 8.00 64.03
N LEU A 193 -45.92 7.16 64.96
CA LEU A 193 -44.51 6.77 65.08
C LEU A 193 -44.00 6.04 63.82
N ASN A 194 -44.77 5.10 63.27
CA ASN A 194 -44.44 4.40 62.03
C ASN A 194 -44.25 5.40 60.87
N ASN A 195 -45.21 6.32 60.68
CA ASN A 195 -45.17 7.30 59.60
C ASN A 195 -43.97 8.26 59.71
N ASN A 196 -43.64 8.72 60.92
CA ASN A 196 -42.47 9.56 61.15
C ASN A 196 -41.16 8.82 60.80
N HIS A 197 -41.00 7.56 61.24
CA HIS A 197 -39.84 6.72 60.90
C HIS A 197 -39.74 6.47 59.39
N ASP A 198 -40.85 6.11 58.73
CA ASP A 198 -40.90 5.84 57.29
C ASP A 198 -40.60 7.11 56.46
N THR A 199 -41.02 8.29 56.92
CA THR A 199 -40.69 9.58 56.28
C THR A 199 -39.18 9.85 56.31
N VAL A 200 -38.53 9.70 57.47
CA VAL A 200 -37.07 9.90 57.57
C VAL A 200 -36.31 8.84 56.80
N LEU A 201 -36.81 7.60 56.69
CA LEU A 201 -36.21 6.59 55.82
C LEU A 201 -36.29 6.99 54.33
N ASN A 202 -37.38 7.61 53.89
CA ASN A 202 -37.50 8.14 52.53
C ASN A 202 -36.56 9.33 52.29
N ASP A 203 -36.44 10.27 53.23
CA ASP A 203 -35.45 11.36 53.20
C ASP A 203 -34.01 10.83 52.97
N VAL A 204 -33.64 9.73 53.64
CA VAL A 204 -32.34 9.07 53.46
C VAL A 204 -32.18 8.50 52.05
N ILE A 205 -33.23 7.87 51.50
CA ILE A 205 -33.21 7.30 50.14
C ILE A 205 -33.04 8.41 49.09
N GLU A 206 -33.80 9.50 49.20
CA GLU A 206 -33.71 10.65 48.30
C GLU A 206 -32.36 11.37 48.40
N THR A 207 -31.86 11.57 49.61
CA THR A 207 -30.51 12.13 49.86
C THR A 207 -29.43 11.32 49.14
N ASN A 208 -29.41 9.99 49.33
CA ASN A 208 -28.45 9.11 48.65
C ASN A 208 -28.64 9.11 47.12
N LYS A 209 -29.88 9.20 46.62
CA LYS A 209 -30.19 9.26 45.19
C LYS A 209 -29.67 10.55 44.54
N SER A 210 -29.78 11.69 45.23
CA SER A 210 -29.34 13.01 44.75
C SER A 210 -27.83 13.10 44.45
N CYS A 211 -27.01 12.29 45.14
CA CYS A 211 -25.56 12.26 44.96
C CYS A 211 -25.08 11.14 44.01
N ASN A 212 -25.99 10.44 43.33
CA ASN A 212 -25.66 9.23 42.57
C ASN A 212 -24.71 9.46 41.39
N ASP A 213 -24.72 10.63 40.73
CA ASP A 213 -23.81 10.88 39.59
C ASP A 213 -22.35 11.03 40.07
N LYS A 214 -22.16 11.77 41.17
CA LYS A 214 -20.85 12.04 41.80
C LYS A 214 -20.26 10.73 42.34
N LYS A 215 -21.14 9.84 42.78
CA LYS A 215 -20.85 8.45 43.13
C LYS A 215 -20.47 7.57 41.93
N GLN A 216 -21.11 7.74 40.76
CA GLN A 216 -20.67 7.03 39.55
C GLN A 216 -19.30 7.54 39.10
N GLU A 217 -19.05 8.85 39.16
CA GLU A 217 -17.72 9.41 38.88
C GLU A 217 -16.64 8.81 39.79
N LEU A 218 -16.88 8.75 41.12
CA LEU A 218 -15.97 8.11 42.07
C LEU A 218 -15.69 6.63 41.74
N ILE A 219 -16.73 5.87 41.38
CA ILE A 219 -16.58 4.46 40.93
C ILE A 219 -15.76 4.39 39.64
N ASN A 220 -15.94 5.33 38.71
CA ASN A 220 -15.20 5.38 37.45
C ASN A 220 -13.72 5.74 37.67
N ARG A 221 -13.38 6.71 38.54
CA ARG A 221 -11.97 7.01 38.87
C ARG A 221 -11.28 5.83 39.56
N LEU A 222 -11.96 5.15 40.49
CA LEU A 222 -11.47 3.90 41.07
C LEU A 222 -11.28 2.81 40.00
N SER A 223 -12.19 2.72 39.02
CA SER A 223 -12.09 1.77 37.91
C SER A 223 -10.86 2.03 37.03
N ASN A 224 -10.53 3.30 36.78
CA ASN A 224 -9.35 3.70 36.00
C ASN A 224 -8.04 3.35 36.70
N ILE A 225 -7.95 3.57 38.03
CA ILE A 225 -6.79 3.16 38.83
C ILE A 225 -6.61 1.63 38.82
N HIS A 226 -7.72 0.88 38.90
CA HIS A 226 -7.71 -0.58 38.90
C HIS A 226 -7.60 -1.21 37.50
N ASN A 227 -7.55 -0.41 36.43
CA ASN A 227 -7.23 -0.87 35.09
C ASN A 227 -5.74 -0.65 34.80
N SER A 228 -4.99 -1.72 34.50
CA SER A 228 -3.58 -1.59 34.13
C SER A 228 -3.37 -0.99 32.74
N PHE A 229 -4.35 -1.12 31.83
CA PHE A 229 -4.26 -0.56 30.47
C PHE A 229 -4.57 0.94 30.44
N TYR A 230 -5.57 1.40 31.22
CA TYR A 230 -5.89 2.83 31.28
C TYR A 230 -4.70 3.62 31.83
N ASN A 231 -4.32 4.68 31.13
CA ASN A 231 -3.13 5.48 31.41
C ASN A 231 -1.86 4.65 31.77
N ALA A 232 -1.60 3.55 31.05
CA ALA A 232 -0.50 2.63 31.39
C ALA A 232 0.88 3.30 31.42
N TYR A 233 1.08 4.37 30.64
CA TYR A 233 2.36 5.09 30.49
C TYR A 233 2.41 6.44 31.23
N ASN A 234 1.45 6.72 32.13
CA ASN A 234 1.43 7.88 33.01
C ASN A 234 1.48 9.25 32.28
N ASP A 235 0.56 9.42 31.33
CA ASP A 235 0.11 10.69 30.76
C ASP A 235 -0.34 11.65 31.89
N PRO A 236 0.34 12.81 32.07
CA PRO A 236 0.02 13.75 33.16
C PRO A 236 -1.37 14.39 33.05
N SER A 237 -1.99 14.40 31.86
CA SER A 237 -3.37 14.90 31.70
C SER A 237 -4.42 13.98 32.33
N LYS A 238 -4.02 12.73 32.62
CA LYS A 238 -4.85 11.67 33.20
C LYS A 238 -4.33 11.24 34.57
N ASP A 239 -3.99 12.22 35.42
CA ASP A 239 -3.61 12.00 36.83
C ASP A 239 -4.77 11.38 37.62
N ASP A 240 -4.79 10.04 37.62
CA ASP A 240 -5.80 9.23 38.28
C ASP A 240 -5.90 9.52 39.79
N TYR A 241 -4.82 9.92 40.46
CA TYR A 241 -4.82 10.18 41.91
C TYR A 241 -5.52 11.51 42.25
N ASN A 242 -5.18 12.58 41.53
CA ASN A 242 -5.84 13.88 41.72
C ASN A 242 -7.30 13.84 41.26
N LEU A 243 -7.60 13.16 40.15
CA LEU A 243 -8.98 12.94 39.67
C LEU A 243 -9.81 12.12 40.66
N TYR A 244 -9.24 11.06 41.25
CA TYR A 244 -9.87 10.31 42.34
C TYR A 244 -10.13 11.18 43.56
N THR A 245 -9.13 11.95 44.00
CA THR A 245 -9.21 12.76 45.23
C THR A 245 -10.27 13.87 45.11
N LEU A 246 -10.36 14.53 43.94
CA LEU A 246 -11.44 15.46 43.65
C LEU A 246 -12.82 14.78 43.67
N SER A 247 -12.94 13.60 43.05
CA SER A 247 -14.19 12.83 43.02
C SER A 247 -14.63 12.34 44.41
N LYS A 248 -13.68 11.95 45.26
CA LYS A 248 -13.89 11.61 46.69
C LYS A 248 -14.54 12.80 47.40
N THR A 249 -13.88 13.95 47.35
CA THR A 249 -14.33 15.20 48.02
C THR A 249 -15.70 15.65 47.52
N ASN A 250 -15.94 15.63 46.20
CA ASN A 250 -17.23 16.00 45.61
C ASN A 250 -18.39 15.11 46.08
N PHE A 251 -18.18 13.79 46.16
CA PHE A 251 -19.21 12.86 46.62
C PHE A 251 -19.44 12.94 48.14
N VAL A 252 -18.38 13.03 48.94
CA VAL A 252 -18.46 13.18 50.40
C VAL A 252 -19.19 14.47 50.79
N ASN A 253 -18.82 15.61 50.18
CA ASN A 253 -19.47 16.89 50.44
C ASN A 253 -20.94 16.89 49.99
N CYS A 254 -21.27 16.22 48.88
CA CYS A 254 -22.67 16.05 48.45
C CYS A 254 -23.52 15.34 49.52
N LEU A 255 -23.05 14.20 50.04
CA LEU A 255 -23.76 13.47 51.09
C LEU A 255 -23.83 14.27 52.40
N LYS A 256 -22.71 14.87 52.84
CA LYS A 256 -22.64 15.70 54.06
C LYS A 256 -23.66 16.84 54.02
N ASN A 257 -23.70 17.60 52.93
CA ASN A 257 -24.64 18.71 52.72
C ASN A 257 -26.10 18.24 52.53
N GLY A 258 -26.32 17.00 52.10
CA GLY A 258 -27.64 16.38 52.04
C GLY A 258 -28.16 16.00 53.43
N PHE A 259 -27.38 15.22 54.19
CA PHE A 259 -27.75 14.80 55.54
C PHE A 259 -27.86 15.96 56.54
N GLU A 260 -27.07 17.02 56.38
CA GLU A 260 -27.15 18.23 57.20
C GLU A 260 -28.54 18.90 57.14
N LYS A 261 -29.23 18.84 55.99
CA LYS A 261 -30.60 19.38 55.81
C LYS A 261 -31.67 18.60 56.58
N ILE A 262 -31.41 17.32 56.89
CA ILE A 262 -32.35 16.42 57.57
C ILE A 262 -31.88 16.02 58.98
N LYS A 263 -30.80 16.64 59.49
CA LYS A 263 -30.14 16.28 60.75
C LYS A 263 -31.03 16.32 62.00
N ASN A 264 -32.04 17.17 62.01
CA ASN A 264 -32.96 17.31 63.15
C ASN A 264 -34.03 16.20 63.16
N LYS A 265 -34.50 15.74 62.00
CA LYS A 265 -35.67 14.83 61.89
C LYS A 265 -35.56 13.57 62.77
N PRO A 266 -34.40 12.90 62.90
CA PRO A 266 -34.26 11.80 63.86
C PRO A 266 -34.39 12.21 65.34
N ASN A 267 -33.92 13.39 65.72
CA ASN A 267 -34.05 13.90 67.09
C ASN A 267 -35.50 14.30 67.38
N ASP A 268 -36.21 14.85 66.39
CA ASP A 268 -37.64 15.16 66.49
C ASP A 268 -38.47 13.89 66.75
N ILE A 269 -38.08 12.76 66.15
CA ILE A 269 -38.63 11.43 66.46
C ILE A 269 -38.32 11.02 67.90
N ILE A 270 -37.06 11.13 68.35
CA ILE A 270 -36.66 10.76 69.72
C ILE A 270 -37.43 11.60 70.76
N SER A 271 -37.65 12.89 70.51
CA SER A 271 -38.46 13.76 71.37
C SER A 271 -39.93 13.32 71.41
N TYR A 272 -40.52 12.93 70.28
CA TYR A 272 -41.88 12.40 70.27
C TYR A 272 -41.98 11.02 70.96
N GLU A 273 -40.95 10.17 70.84
CA GLU A 273 -40.83 8.91 71.60
C GLU A 273 -40.66 9.15 73.11
N GLU A 274 -39.98 10.24 73.49
CA GLU A 274 -39.82 10.70 74.88
C GLU A 274 -41.17 11.14 75.47
N ASP A 275 -41.94 11.96 74.75
CA ASP A 275 -43.29 12.37 75.16
C ASP A 275 -44.25 11.18 75.27
N VAL A 276 -44.25 10.28 74.29
CA VAL A 276 -45.06 9.05 74.31
C VAL A 276 -44.71 8.16 75.50
N TYR A 277 -43.42 8.06 75.84
CA TYR A 277 -42.99 7.33 77.04
C TYR A 277 -43.47 8.00 78.33
N LYS A 278 -43.28 9.32 78.49
CA LYS A 278 -43.65 10.04 79.73
C LYS A 278 -45.15 10.01 80.02
N ASN A 279 -45.98 10.07 78.98
CA ASN A 279 -47.44 9.98 79.13
C ASN A 279 -47.91 8.56 79.52
N ASN A 280 -47.22 7.51 79.05
CA ASN A 280 -47.68 6.12 79.20
C ASN A 280 -46.93 5.30 80.27
N CYS A 281 -45.76 5.77 80.75
CA CYS A 281 -44.86 5.01 81.63
C CYS A 281 -45.56 4.43 82.87
N LYS A 282 -46.37 5.25 83.56
CA LYS A 282 -47.10 4.89 84.79
C LYS A 282 -48.10 3.75 84.61
N ASN A 283 -48.53 3.50 83.37
CA ASN A 283 -49.53 2.49 83.03
C ASN A 283 -48.91 1.16 82.56
N SER A 284 -47.57 1.05 82.44
CA SER A 284 -46.93 -0.19 81.99
C SER A 284 -46.71 -1.18 83.13
N SER A 285 -47.38 -2.33 83.04
CA SER A 285 -47.19 -3.46 83.96
C SER A 285 -45.75 -4.03 83.97
N LYS A 286 -44.97 -3.82 82.89
CA LYS A 286 -43.56 -4.21 82.80
C LYS A 286 -42.58 -3.21 83.45
N ILE A 287 -43.07 -2.02 83.80
CA ILE A 287 -42.32 -1.02 84.57
C ILE A 287 -42.72 -1.12 86.05
N ASN A 288 -44.01 -1.28 86.33
CA ASN A 288 -44.57 -1.29 87.69
C ASN A 288 -44.22 -2.56 88.52
N SER A 289 -43.53 -3.55 87.95
CA SER A 289 -43.27 -4.86 88.57
C SER A 289 -42.02 -4.90 89.45
N HIS A 290 -42.15 -4.45 90.71
CA HIS A 290 -41.33 -4.70 91.92
C HIS A 290 -39.77 -4.59 91.87
N PRO A 291 -39.13 -3.98 92.90
CA PRO A 291 -37.69 -3.78 92.93
C PRO A 291 -36.91 -4.98 93.53
N GLN A 292 -36.11 -5.69 92.72
CA GLN A 292 -34.90 -6.41 93.17
C GLN A 292 -34.05 -6.91 91.98
N ASN A 293 -32.85 -6.34 91.78
CA ASN A 293 -31.66 -6.81 91.04
C ASN A 293 -31.78 -7.54 89.67
N ASN A 294 -32.97 -7.68 89.09
CA ASN A 294 -33.20 -8.49 87.90
C ASN A 294 -34.42 -7.95 87.11
N SER A 295 -34.55 -6.61 87.07
CA SER A 295 -35.77 -5.93 86.62
C SER A 295 -36.14 -6.26 85.18
N GLU A 296 -37.44 -6.44 84.95
CA GLU A 296 -37.95 -6.79 83.62
C GLU A 296 -37.72 -5.67 82.61
N PHE A 297 -37.68 -4.41 83.09
CA PHE A 297 -37.14 -3.26 82.35
C PHE A 297 -35.71 -3.51 81.86
N CYS A 298 -34.74 -3.77 82.75
CA CYS A 298 -33.34 -3.94 82.37
C CYS A 298 -33.14 -5.12 81.41
N LYS A 299 -33.82 -6.26 81.65
CA LYS A 299 -33.82 -7.41 80.71
C LYS A 299 -34.39 -7.01 79.35
N THR A 300 -35.51 -6.27 79.33
CA THR A 300 -36.18 -5.84 78.09
C THR A 300 -35.28 -4.95 77.25
N VAL A 301 -34.63 -3.95 77.85
CA VAL A 301 -33.78 -2.98 77.13
C VAL A 301 -32.41 -3.54 76.75
N THR A 302 -31.83 -4.46 77.53
CA THR A 302 -30.51 -5.08 77.23
C THR A 302 -30.59 -6.38 76.40
N ARG A 303 -31.80 -6.93 76.20
CA ARG A 303 -32.06 -8.12 75.37
C ARG A 303 -32.83 -7.76 74.10
N LEU A 304 -32.39 -6.71 73.40
CA LEU A 304 -32.87 -6.41 72.04
C LEU A 304 -32.26 -7.35 70.98
N GLY A 305 -31.05 -7.84 71.25
CA GLY A 305 -30.29 -8.70 70.34
C GLY A 305 -29.56 -7.89 69.27
N SER A 306 -28.23 -7.98 69.24
CA SER A 306 -27.48 -7.74 68.01
C SER A 306 -27.63 -8.97 67.13
N ASN A 307 -28.15 -8.82 65.91
CA ASN A 307 -28.27 -9.92 64.94
C ASN A 307 -26.90 -10.40 64.40
N TYR A 308 -25.82 -9.79 64.86
CA TYR A 308 -24.48 -9.85 64.27
C TYR A 308 -23.55 -10.81 65.03
N LYS A 309 -24.03 -12.03 65.33
CA LYS A 309 -23.19 -13.15 65.80
C LYS A 309 -22.29 -13.69 64.67
N ARG A 310 -21.32 -12.89 64.24
CA ARG A 310 -20.23 -13.32 63.35
C ARG A 310 -18.89 -13.15 64.05
N ASN A 311 -17.99 -14.10 63.84
CA ASN A 311 -16.58 -13.90 64.14
C ASN A 311 -15.99 -12.99 63.07
N TRP A 312 -16.01 -11.67 63.34
CA TRP A 312 -15.27 -10.68 62.56
C TRP A 312 -13.78 -10.82 62.89
N GLU A 313 -13.13 -11.86 62.37
CA GLU A 313 -11.67 -11.91 62.38
C GLU A 313 -11.11 -10.79 61.51
N VAL A 314 -10.01 -10.19 61.97
CA VAL A 314 -9.27 -9.19 61.18
C VAL A 314 -8.83 -9.83 59.87
N PRO A 315 -9.07 -9.20 58.70
CA PRO A 315 -8.66 -9.75 57.41
C PRO A 315 -7.13 -9.96 57.38
N LYS A 316 -6.73 -11.25 57.44
CA LYS A 316 -5.35 -11.71 57.35
C LYS A 316 -4.83 -11.56 55.91
N ASP A 317 -4.58 -10.32 55.50
CA ASP A 317 -4.07 -9.97 54.15
C ASP A 317 -2.56 -10.22 53.98
N ASN A 318 -2.03 -11.19 54.74
CA ASN A 318 -0.63 -11.60 54.85
C ASN A 318 -0.02 -12.05 53.50
N GLU A 319 -0.86 -12.45 52.54
CA GLU A 319 -0.43 -12.82 51.18
C GLU A 319 -0.59 -11.68 50.17
N VAL A 320 -1.58 -10.79 50.39
CA VAL A 320 -1.98 -9.77 49.41
C VAL A 320 -0.98 -8.62 49.37
N ILE A 321 -0.60 -8.08 50.53
CA ILE A 321 0.37 -6.98 50.59
C ILE A 321 1.74 -7.44 50.05
N PRO A 322 2.32 -8.59 50.45
CA PRO A 322 3.58 -9.06 49.87
C PRO A 322 3.50 -9.44 48.38
N PHE A 323 2.32 -9.82 47.87
CA PHE A 323 2.13 -10.00 46.43
C PHE A 323 2.13 -8.67 45.67
N ILE A 324 1.51 -7.62 46.21
CA ILE A 324 1.57 -6.27 45.62
C ILE A 324 3.01 -5.73 45.69
N ASP A 325 3.72 -5.91 46.80
CA ASP A 325 5.13 -5.50 46.94
C ASP A 325 6.06 -6.26 45.99
N PHE A 326 5.83 -7.56 45.78
CA PHE A 326 6.50 -8.33 44.73
C PHE A 326 6.27 -7.70 43.34
N LEU A 327 5.02 -7.42 42.97
CA LEU A 327 4.72 -6.82 41.67
C LEU A 327 5.33 -5.42 41.54
N ILE A 328 5.32 -4.60 42.59
CA ILE A 328 5.98 -3.29 42.64
C ILE A 328 7.49 -3.44 42.38
N ASN A 329 8.15 -4.43 42.97
CA ASN A 329 9.58 -4.64 42.80
C ASN A 329 9.94 -5.09 41.36
N GLU A 330 9.24 -6.07 40.82
CA GLU A 330 9.43 -6.53 39.43
C GLU A 330 9.16 -5.40 38.41
N LEU A 331 8.07 -4.63 38.60
CA LEU A 331 7.72 -3.50 37.74
C LEU A 331 8.70 -2.32 37.86
N LYS A 332 9.32 -2.10 39.03
CA LYS A 332 10.37 -1.07 39.20
C LYS A 332 11.61 -1.35 38.34
N GLN A 333 11.90 -2.63 38.03
CA GLN A 333 12.99 -3.05 37.15
C GLN A 333 12.60 -3.08 35.67
N ASN A 334 11.31 -3.21 35.34
CA ASN A 334 10.83 -3.23 33.95
C ASN A 334 10.50 -1.83 33.44
N ASN A 335 11.38 -1.26 32.60
CA ASN A 335 11.21 0.08 32.02
C ASN A 335 9.87 0.33 31.32
N ASN A 336 9.23 -0.70 30.75
CA ASN A 336 7.94 -0.55 30.06
C ASN A 336 6.73 -0.56 31.01
N LEU A 337 6.87 -1.09 32.23
CA LEU A 337 5.77 -1.25 33.20
C LEU A 337 5.95 -0.44 34.49
N LYS A 338 7.11 0.19 34.70
CA LYS A 338 7.43 1.04 35.86
C LYS A 338 6.42 2.15 36.13
N THR A 339 5.75 2.64 35.09
CA THR A 339 4.65 3.63 35.16
C THR A 339 3.39 3.12 35.86
N LEU A 340 3.22 1.80 36.05
CA LEU A 340 2.11 1.20 36.79
C LEU A 340 2.34 1.14 38.32
N VAL A 341 3.58 1.39 38.77
CA VAL A 341 3.95 1.35 40.19
C VAL A 341 3.06 2.23 41.07
N PRO A 342 2.74 3.50 40.71
CA PRO A 342 1.85 4.33 41.52
C PRO A 342 0.43 3.76 41.67
N LYS A 343 -0.07 3.02 40.67
CA LYS A 343 -1.37 2.35 40.74
C LYS A 343 -1.35 1.19 41.74
N LEU A 344 -0.29 0.39 41.74
CA LEU A 344 -0.10 -0.66 42.74
C LEU A 344 0.14 -0.10 44.16
N GLU A 345 0.92 0.98 44.29
CA GLU A 345 1.15 1.66 45.58
C GLU A 345 -0.15 2.31 46.12
N PHE A 346 -1.05 2.78 45.25
CA PHE A 346 -2.41 3.17 45.64
C PHE A 346 -3.24 1.97 46.10
N ILE A 347 -3.31 0.89 45.31
CA ILE A 347 -4.07 -0.32 45.64
C ILE A 347 -3.60 -0.94 46.97
N LYS A 348 -2.28 -0.95 47.23
CA LYS A 348 -1.70 -1.35 48.52
C LYS A 348 -2.28 -0.53 49.68
N LYS A 349 -2.23 0.81 49.58
CA LYS A 349 -2.79 1.72 50.60
C LYS A 349 -4.29 1.53 50.81
N GLN A 350 -5.04 1.10 49.78
CA GLN A 350 -6.46 0.77 49.96
C GLN A 350 -6.69 -0.45 50.87
N PHE A 351 -5.87 -1.50 50.76
CA PHE A 351 -5.94 -2.64 51.67
C PHE A 351 -5.49 -2.27 53.09
N GLU A 352 -4.47 -1.42 53.22
CA GLU A 352 -3.99 -0.92 54.51
C GLU A 352 -5.06 -0.07 55.23
N ASP A 353 -5.73 0.85 54.52
CA ASP A 353 -6.85 1.65 55.04
C ASP A 353 -8.05 0.79 55.45
N ILE A 354 -8.44 -0.19 54.61
CA ILE A 354 -9.50 -1.15 54.94
C ILE A 354 -9.19 -1.89 56.25
N LYS A 355 -7.96 -2.38 56.41
CA LYS A 355 -7.52 -3.06 57.65
C LYS A 355 -7.59 -2.13 58.85
N ASN A 356 -7.01 -0.93 58.75
CA ASN A 356 -6.99 0.05 59.85
C ASN A 356 -8.42 0.44 60.30
N LYS A 357 -9.34 0.63 59.35
CA LYS A 357 -10.76 0.88 59.62
C LYS A 357 -11.43 -0.33 60.25
N HIS A 358 -11.19 -1.53 59.74
CA HIS A 358 -11.75 -2.77 60.29
C HIS A 358 -11.33 -3.00 61.75
N ASP A 359 -10.05 -2.80 62.08
CA ASP A 359 -9.51 -2.89 63.44
C ASP A 359 -10.15 -1.85 64.39
N LYS A 360 -10.27 -0.58 63.93
CA LYS A 360 -10.96 0.50 64.64
C LYS A 360 -12.41 0.15 64.97
N TYR A 361 -13.21 -0.23 63.96
CA TYR A 361 -14.64 -0.48 64.16
C TYR A 361 -14.90 -1.76 64.97
N ILE A 362 -14.04 -2.79 64.89
CA ILE A 362 -14.08 -3.94 65.81
C ILE A 362 -13.84 -3.51 67.26
N LYS A 363 -12.85 -2.66 67.53
CA LYS A 363 -12.57 -2.17 68.89
C LYS A 363 -13.79 -1.45 69.47
N MET A 364 -14.36 -0.51 68.70
CA MET A 364 -15.56 0.22 69.09
C MET A 364 -16.77 -0.70 69.32
N CYS A 365 -16.95 -1.75 68.50
CA CYS A 365 -17.99 -2.76 68.73
C CYS A 365 -17.78 -3.51 70.06
N LYS A 366 -16.57 -4.00 70.33
CA LYS A 366 -16.26 -4.72 71.59
C LYS A 366 -16.54 -3.87 72.83
N GLU A 367 -16.19 -2.58 72.79
CA GLU A 367 -16.46 -1.62 73.87
C GLU A 367 -17.97 -1.42 74.09
N LYS A 368 -18.75 -1.20 73.01
CA LYS A 368 -20.20 -0.99 73.11
C LYS A 368 -20.99 -2.27 73.42
N GLU A 369 -20.49 -3.43 73.01
CA GLU A 369 -21.02 -4.73 73.41
C GLU A 369 -20.98 -4.94 74.93
N VAL A 370 -19.90 -4.50 75.60
CA VAL A 370 -19.81 -4.56 77.08
C VAL A 370 -20.78 -3.57 77.73
N PHE A 371 -21.00 -2.41 77.10
CA PHE A 371 -21.95 -1.40 77.60
C PHE A 371 -23.41 -1.89 77.53
N VAL A 372 -23.89 -2.36 76.36
CA VAL A 372 -25.30 -2.80 76.22
C VAL A 372 -25.66 -4.05 77.04
N LYS A 373 -24.65 -4.77 77.57
CA LYS A 373 -24.82 -5.90 78.50
C LYS A 373 -24.95 -5.44 79.97
N LYS A 374 -24.82 -4.14 80.27
CA LYS A 374 -24.92 -3.57 81.63
C LYS A 374 -26.07 -2.57 81.70
N CYS A 375 -26.94 -2.72 82.70
CA CYS A 375 -28.01 -1.78 83.01
C CYS A 375 -27.65 -1.05 84.31
N THR A 376 -27.48 0.28 84.27
CA THR A 376 -26.89 1.05 85.37
C THR A 376 -27.84 1.40 86.52
N ASN A 377 -29.15 1.45 86.27
CA ASN A 377 -30.17 1.68 87.31
C ASN A 377 -30.79 0.36 87.79
N THR A 378 -30.18 -0.27 88.80
CA THR A 378 -30.71 -1.47 89.46
C THR A 378 -31.87 -1.19 90.42
N THR A 379 -31.90 0.01 91.03
CA THR A 379 -33.01 0.47 91.88
C THR A 379 -34.05 1.22 91.04
N ILE A 380 -35.29 0.73 91.06
CA ILE A 380 -36.42 1.34 90.34
C ILE A 380 -37.37 2.04 91.33
N ASP A 381 -37.62 3.32 91.09
CA ASP A 381 -38.66 4.14 91.71
C ASP A 381 -39.67 4.50 90.62
N ASN A 382 -40.89 3.97 90.74
CA ASN A 382 -41.93 4.04 89.69
C ASN A 382 -42.40 5.48 89.39
N ASN A 383 -42.00 6.48 90.18
CA ASN A 383 -42.36 7.88 89.97
C ASN A 383 -41.47 8.61 88.95
N ASN A 384 -40.25 8.13 88.68
CA ASN A 384 -39.23 8.90 87.96
C ASN A 384 -39.06 8.48 86.48
N CYS A 385 -40.07 8.73 85.66
CA CYS A 385 -40.04 8.36 84.23
C CYS A 385 -38.90 9.01 83.43
N ASP A 386 -38.52 10.26 83.74
CA ASP A 386 -37.40 10.94 83.07
C ASP A 386 -36.09 10.16 83.22
N LYS A 387 -35.82 9.62 84.42
CA LYS A 387 -34.62 8.80 84.68
C LYS A 387 -34.60 7.51 83.84
N TYR A 388 -35.75 6.88 83.60
CA TYR A 388 -35.81 5.64 82.78
C TYR A 388 -35.71 5.92 81.28
N PHE A 389 -36.32 6.99 80.77
CA PHE A 389 -36.13 7.34 79.36
C PHE A 389 -34.67 7.70 79.05
N ASN A 390 -33.98 8.36 79.98
CA ASN A 390 -32.55 8.62 79.84
C ASN A 390 -31.69 7.34 79.78
N GLU A 391 -32.06 6.26 80.48
CA GLU A 391 -31.36 4.96 80.31
C GLU A 391 -31.74 4.27 78.99
N ILE A 392 -33.02 4.29 78.59
CA ILE A 392 -33.48 3.82 77.26
C ILE A 392 -32.63 4.47 76.16
N LYS A 393 -32.48 5.80 76.22
CA LYS A 393 -31.69 6.62 75.30
C LYS A 393 -30.21 6.24 75.27
N LYS A 394 -29.53 6.14 76.42
CA LYS A 394 -28.11 5.71 76.52
C LYS A 394 -27.86 4.31 75.95
N ILE A 395 -28.76 3.37 76.21
CA ILE A 395 -28.64 1.98 75.73
C ILE A 395 -28.94 1.92 74.23
N ALA A 396 -29.95 2.67 73.75
CA ALA A 396 -30.28 2.78 72.33
C ALA A 396 -29.17 3.47 71.52
N GLU A 397 -28.52 4.51 72.05
CA GLU A 397 -27.32 5.12 71.45
C GLU A 397 -26.16 4.13 71.32
N SER A 398 -26.02 3.21 72.28
CA SER A 398 -24.96 2.20 72.25
C SER A 398 -25.27 1.06 71.28
N TYR A 399 -26.54 0.65 71.14
CA TYR A 399 -26.97 -0.23 70.06
C TYR A 399 -26.89 0.43 68.67
N SER A 400 -27.16 1.72 68.58
CA SER A 400 -27.03 2.53 67.36
C SER A 400 -25.59 2.50 66.83
N ILE A 401 -24.60 2.72 67.71
CA ILE A 401 -23.18 2.62 67.35
C ILE A 401 -22.81 1.20 66.92
N LEU A 402 -23.35 0.16 67.56
CA LEU A 402 -23.15 -1.24 67.15
C LEU A 402 -23.71 -1.51 65.74
N ASP A 403 -24.96 -1.15 65.48
CA ASP A 403 -25.66 -1.36 64.20
C ASP A 403 -25.00 -0.59 63.04
N TYR A 404 -24.47 0.61 63.31
CA TYR A 404 -23.66 1.39 62.37
C TYR A 404 -22.29 0.72 62.09
N ASN A 405 -21.56 0.35 63.14
CA ASN A 405 -20.20 -0.19 63.00
C ASN A 405 -20.18 -1.61 62.39
N TYR A 406 -21.11 -2.51 62.75
CA TYR A 406 -21.22 -3.81 62.08
C TYR A 406 -21.54 -3.65 60.58
N ARG A 407 -22.39 -2.67 60.21
CA ARG A 407 -22.68 -2.36 58.81
C ARG A 407 -21.45 -1.84 58.05
N ILE A 408 -20.58 -1.07 58.70
CA ILE A 408 -19.27 -0.70 58.14
C ILE A 408 -18.40 -1.94 57.92
N LEU A 409 -18.32 -2.86 58.89
CA LEU A 409 -17.51 -4.09 58.77
C LEU A 409 -17.97 -4.99 57.61
N ASP A 410 -19.28 -5.23 57.46
CA ASP A 410 -19.85 -5.95 56.30
C ASP A 410 -19.48 -5.29 54.96
N TYR A 411 -19.49 -3.95 54.90
CA TYR A 411 -19.20 -3.20 53.68
C TYR A 411 -17.69 -3.13 53.37
N LEU A 412 -16.83 -2.99 54.38
CA LEU A 412 -15.37 -3.06 54.23
C LEU A 412 -14.94 -4.43 53.69
N GLU A 413 -15.52 -5.52 54.20
CA GLU A 413 -15.22 -6.87 53.69
C GLU A 413 -15.73 -7.06 52.24
N SER A 414 -16.92 -6.57 51.92
CA SER A 414 -17.44 -6.58 50.53
C SER A 414 -16.54 -5.80 49.56
N ILE A 415 -15.96 -4.67 49.99
CA ILE A 415 -15.02 -3.88 49.20
C ILE A 415 -13.67 -4.62 49.10
N ARG A 416 -13.14 -5.17 50.20
CA ARG A 416 -11.90 -5.96 50.22
C ARG A 416 -11.95 -7.11 49.21
N ILE A 417 -13.02 -7.89 49.21
CA ILE A 417 -13.23 -9.00 48.26
C ILE A 417 -13.22 -8.46 46.82
N THR A 418 -13.89 -7.34 46.56
CA THR A 418 -13.94 -6.75 45.21
C THR A 418 -12.57 -6.25 44.75
N TYR A 419 -11.80 -5.59 45.63
CA TYR A 419 -10.43 -5.16 45.34
C TYR A 419 -9.48 -6.35 45.13
N LYS A 420 -9.66 -7.49 45.84
CA LYS A 420 -8.86 -8.71 45.58
C LYS A 420 -9.11 -9.25 44.18
N TYR A 421 -10.37 -9.40 43.76
CA TYR A 421 -10.65 -9.81 42.38
C TYR A 421 -10.10 -8.81 41.36
N SER A 422 -10.24 -7.51 41.63
CA SER A 422 -9.71 -6.44 40.78
C SER A 422 -8.19 -6.54 40.62
N LEU A 423 -7.44 -6.77 41.70
CA LEU A 423 -5.99 -7.02 41.68
C LEU A 423 -5.60 -8.26 40.87
N ILE A 424 -6.38 -9.35 40.94
CA ILE A 424 -6.14 -10.54 40.12
C ILE A 424 -6.38 -10.27 38.63
N HIS A 425 -7.33 -9.40 38.29
CA HIS A 425 -7.53 -8.97 36.90
C HIS A 425 -6.41 -8.03 36.41
N PHE A 426 -6.04 -7.02 37.21
CA PHE A 426 -4.87 -6.15 36.96
C PHE A 426 -3.60 -6.98 36.71
N PHE A 427 -3.35 -7.99 37.56
CA PHE A 427 -2.24 -8.92 37.41
C PHE A 427 -2.27 -9.68 36.07
N LYS A 428 -3.43 -10.21 35.67
CA LYS A 428 -3.57 -10.94 34.40
C LYS A 428 -3.41 -10.02 33.19
N SER A 429 -3.81 -8.75 33.27
CA SER A 429 -3.64 -7.78 32.18
C SER A 429 -2.20 -7.27 32.03
N LEU A 430 -1.33 -7.38 33.06
CA LEU A 430 0.13 -7.16 32.89
C LEU A 430 0.72 -8.03 31.78
N GLY A 431 0.25 -9.27 31.61
CA GLY A 431 0.70 -10.15 30.52
C GLY A 431 0.38 -9.62 29.12
N GLY A 432 -0.66 -8.79 28.98
CA GLY A 432 -0.94 -8.08 27.74
C GLY A 432 0.07 -6.95 27.49
N LEU A 433 0.40 -6.18 28.52
CA LEU A 433 1.37 -5.06 28.47
C LEU A 433 2.83 -5.51 28.34
N LEU A 434 3.15 -6.77 28.66
CA LEU A 434 4.47 -7.35 28.40
C LEU A 434 4.76 -7.55 26.90
N ILE A 435 3.74 -7.64 26.04
CA ILE A 435 3.89 -7.92 24.60
C ILE A 435 3.32 -6.80 23.72
N ASN A 436 2.28 -6.09 24.17
CA ASN A 436 1.58 -5.08 23.39
C ASN A 436 1.66 -3.69 24.03
N LYS A 437 1.70 -2.66 23.18
CA LYS A 437 1.56 -1.26 23.59
C LYS A 437 0.09 -0.85 23.61
N VAL A 438 -0.22 0.14 24.44
CA VAL A 438 -1.56 0.78 24.53
C VAL A 438 -1.47 2.30 24.39
N ASP A 439 -2.59 2.95 24.10
CA ASP A 439 -2.73 4.41 24.27
C ASP A 439 -3.02 4.77 25.74
N SER A 440 -3.18 6.07 26.05
CA SER A 440 -3.49 6.50 27.42
C SER A 440 -4.96 6.27 27.84
N ASP A 441 -5.82 5.71 26.96
CA ASP A 441 -7.16 5.22 27.29
C ASP A 441 -7.21 3.70 27.49
N GLY A 442 -6.14 2.99 27.13
CA GLY A 442 -6.00 1.54 27.28
C GLY A 442 -6.41 0.73 26.04
N ASN A 443 -6.61 1.36 24.89
CA ASN A 443 -6.79 0.64 23.62
C ASN A 443 -5.44 0.08 23.16
N ILE A 444 -5.43 -1.13 22.60
CA ILE A 444 -4.20 -1.75 22.11
C ILE A 444 -3.74 -1.07 20.82
N ILE A 445 -2.64 -0.31 20.89
CA ILE A 445 -1.89 0.14 19.71
C ILE A 445 -0.97 -1.00 19.29
N GLU A 446 -1.52 -1.95 18.53
CA GLU A 446 -0.73 -3.01 17.89
C GLU A 446 0.10 -2.41 16.74
N LYS A 447 1.24 -1.83 17.11
CA LYS A 447 2.36 -1.49 16.22
C LYS A 447 3.64 -2.10 16.77
N ASP A 448 3.75 -3.41 16.64
CA ASP A 448 5.01 -4.14 16.84
C ASP A 448 6.02 -3.90 15.70
N GLY A 449 5.55 -3.32 14.58
CA GLY A 449 6.35 -2.99 13.40
C GLY A 449 6.61 -4.17 12.47
N ILE A 450 6.28 -5.41 12.89
CA ILE A 450 6.34 -6.59 12.03
C ILE A 450 5.05 -6.64 11.22
N TYR A 451 3.90 -6.60 11.89
CA TYR A 451 2.60 -6.64 11.21
C TYR A 451 2.45 -5.51 10.18
N ASP A 452 2.82 -4.29 10.57
CA ASP A 452 2.75 -3.07 9.76
C ASP A 452 3.91 -2.89 8.76
N PHE A 453 4.83 -3.85 8.64
CA PHE A 453 5.99 -3.70 7.75
C PHE A 453 5.53 -3.60 6.28
N ASP A 454 6.01 -2.58 5.56
CA ASP A 454 5.58 -2.30 4.20
C ASP A 454 6.14 -3.33 3.19
N LEU A 455 5.29 -4.31 2.87
CA LEU A 455 5.49 -5.28 1.80
C LEU A 455 4.74 -4.89 0.51
N ILE A 456 4.06 -3.73 0.49
CA ILE A 456 3.30 -3.23 -0.66
C ILE A 456 4.26 -2.48 -1.60
N THR A 457 5.10 -1.59 -1.08
CA THR A 457 6.10 -0.85 -1.88
C THR A 457 7.05 -1.77 -2.67
N PRO A 458 7.77 -2.73 -2.07
CA PRO A 458 8.69 -3.58 -2.83
C PRO A 458 7.97 -4.55 -3.78
N LYS A 459 6.71 -4.91 -3.50
CA LYS A 459 5.86 -5.67 -4.44
C LYS A 459 5.46 -4.82 -5.64
N ASN A 460 4.99 -3.58 -5.42
CA ASN A 460 4.60 -2.66 -6.48
C ASN A 460 5.78 -2.27 -7.37
N LYS A 461 6.97 -2.09 -6.79
CA LYS A 461 8.22 -1.87 -7.53
C LYS A 461 8.53 -3.03 -8.48
N LEU A 462 8.45 -4.28 -8.01
CA LEU A 462 8.66 -5.46 -8.86
C LEU A 462 7.67 -5.51 -10.03
N SER A 463 6.38 -5.25 -9.78
CA SER A 463 5.37 -5.18 -10.86
C SER A 463 5.56 -3.98 -11.81
N SER A 464 6.12 -2.87 -11.34
CA SER A 464 6.52 -1.74 -12.21
C SER A 464 7.64 -2.17 -13.17
N LEU A 465 8.66 -2.88 -12.68
CA LEU A 465 9.75 -3.39 -13.52
C LEU A 465 9.24 -4.43 -14.53
N GLU A 466 8.34 -5.35 -14.14
CA GLU A 466 7.70 -6.27 -15.09
C GLU A 466 6.87 -5.52 -16.14
N THR A 467 6.23 -4.40 -15.78
CA THR A 467 5.46 -3.57 -16.75
C THR A 467 6.38 -2.82 -17.72
N GLU A 468 7.49 -2.26 -17.22
CA GLU A 468 8.50 -1.55 -18.00
C GLU A 468 9.19 -2.49 -19.02
N LEU A 469 9.55 -3.70 -18.58
CA LEU A 469 10.09 -4.76 -19.44
C LEU A 469 9.07 -5.25 -20.48
N ASN A 470 7.80 -5.45 -20.10
CA ASN A 470 6.75 -5.79 -21.08
C ASN A 470 6.59 -4.69 -22.14
N LYS A 471 6.68 -3.40 -21.77
CA LYS A 471 6.60 -2.29 -22.73
C LYS A 471 7.77 -2.29 -23.73
N ILE A 472 9.01 -2.47 -23.25
CA ILE A 472 10.22 -2.49 -24.08
C ILE A 472 10.20 -3.68 -25.05
N PHE A 473 9.70 -4.83 -24.60
CA PHE A 473 9.68 -6.08 -25.38
C PHE A 473 8.36 -6.38 -26.08
N GLU A 474 7.47 -5.40 -26.30
CA GLU A 474 6.18 -5.57 -26.98
C GLU A 474 5.32 -6.73 -26.41
N ASN A 475 5.34 -6.89 -25.09
CA ASN A 475 4.74 -7.98 -24.29
C ASN A 475 5.39 -9.38 -24.44
N LYS A 476 6.49 -9.51 -25.20
CA LYS A 476 7.26 -10.77 -25.38
C LYS A 476 8.21 -11.06 -24.20
N TRP A 477 8.22 -10.23 -23.15
CA TRP A 477 9.05 -10.42 -21.96
C TRP A 477 8.86 -11.81 -21.32
N ASN A 478 7.64 -12.36 -21.34
CA ASN A 478 7.38 -13.71 -20.84
C ASN A 478 8.09 -14.81 -21.65
N ASP A 479 8.21 -14.65 -22.97
CA ASP A 479 8.94 -15.61 -23.82
C ASP A 479 10.44 -15.56 -23.52
N TYR A 480 11.01 -14.36 -23.42
CA TYR A 480 12.42 -14.16 -23.04
C TYR A 480 12.71 -14.66 -21.62
N LYS A 481 11.80 -14.46 -20.67
CA LYS A 481 11.86 -15.03 -19.30
C LYS A 481 11.83 -16.56 -19.31
N SER A 482 11.13 -17.17 -20.28
CA SER A 482 11.17 -18.62 -20.53
C SER A 482 12.38 -19.08 -21.36
N LYS A 483 13.33 -18.18 -21.67
CA LYS A 483 14.52 -18.36 -22.50
C LYS A 483 14.25 -18.73 -23.97
N LYS A 484 13.00 -18.60 -24.44
CA LYS A 484 12.66 -18.67 -25.86
C LYS A 484 13.10 -17.40 -26.57
N ASP A 485 13.26 -17.48 -27.89
CA ASP A 485 13.53 -16.35 -28.79
C ASP A 485 14.77 -15.49 -28.48
N LEU A 486 15.60 -15.85 -27.48
CA LEU A 486 16.84 -15.13 -27.13
C LEU A 486 17.88 -15.12 -28.25
N GLU A 487 17.80 -16.07 -29.19
CA GLU A 487 18.67 -16.15 -30.37
C GLU A 487 18.37 -15.05 -31.41
N LYS A 488 17.26 -14.30 -31.26
CA LYS A 488 16.92 -13.15 -32.11
C LYS A 488 17.69 -11.88 -31.74
N PHE A 489 18.48 -11.92 -30.66
CA PHE A 489 19.33 -10.81 -30.20
C PHE A 489 20.81 -11.14 -30.36
N ASN A 490 21.64 -10.10 -30.54
CA ASN A 490 23.09 -10.25 -30.42
C ASN A 490 23.50 -10.62 -28.98
N ASP A 491 24.69 -11.19 -28.82
CA ASP A 491 25.12 -11.72 -27.51
C ASP A 491 25.19 -10.63 -26.42
N THR A 492 25.46 -9.37 -26.78
CA THR A 492 25.42 -8.25 -25.83
C THR A 492 24.03 -8.05 -25.22
N ILE A 493 23.00 -7.85 -26.05
CA ILE A 493 21.62 -7.65 -25.58
C ILE A 493 21.11 -8.90 -24.84
N LYS A 494 21.40 -10.09 -25.38
CA LYS A 494 21.07 -11.41 -24.81
C LYS A 494 21.66 -11.60 -23.41
N ASN A 495 22.91 -11.20 -23.18
CA ASN A 495 23.55 -11.25 -21.86
C ASN A 495 22.94 -10.25 -20.87
N ILE A 496 22.55 -9.05 -21.32
CA ILE A 496 21.86 -8.06 -20.49
C ILE A 496 20.47 -8.60 -20.09
N ILE A 497 19.71 -9.18 -21.03
CA ILE A 497 18.41 -9.83 -20.76
C ILE A 497 18.55 -10.95 -19.72
N LEU A 498 19.54 -11.83 -19.86
CA LEU A 498 19.80 -12.91 -18.89
C LEU A 498 20.14 -12.37 -17.50
N SER A 499 20.88 -11.25 -17.42
CA SER A 499 21.19 -10.56 -16.18
C SER A 499 19.93 -9.98 -15.52
N ILE A 500 19.06 -9.32 -16.30
CA ILE A 500 17.77 -8.81 -15.82
C ILE A 500 16.89 -9.94 -15.30
N ILE A 501 16.78 -11.08 -16.00
CA ILE A 501 16.00 -12.25 -15.53
C ILE A 501 16.50 -12.71 -14.15
N SER A 502 17.81 -12.87 -13.98
CA SER A 502 18.40 -13.31 -12.70
C SER A 502 18.11 -12.34 -11.56
N LEU A 503 18.25 -11.02 -11.78
CA LEU A 503 17.99 -10.00 -10.77
C LEU A 503 16.49 -9.88 -10.44
N MET A 504 15.60 -10.09 -11.41
CA MET A 504 14.15 -10.10 -11.20
C MET A 504 13.69 -11.31 -10.38
N ASP A 505 14.28 -12.48 -10.59
CA ASP A 505 13.99 -13.67 -9.77
C ASP A 505 14.62 -13.57 -8.36
N GLU A 506 15.77 -12.92 -8.21
CA GLU A 506 16.35 -12.55 -6.89
C GLU A 506 15.41 -11.61 -6.12
N PHE A 507 14.92 -10.54 -6.77
CA PHE A 507 13.95 -9.60 -6.20
C PHE A 507 12.66 -10.32 -5.76
N LYS A 508 12.14 -11.21 -6.60
CA LYS A 508 10.98 -12.06 -6.27
C LYS A 508 11.27 -12.98 -5.08
N GLY A 509 12.49 -13.51 -4.97
CA GLY A 509 12.97 -14.26 -3.80
C GLY A 509 12.95 -13.44 -2.52
N LEU A 510 13.50 -12.22 -2.53
CA LEU A 510 13.46 -11.30 -1.38
C LEU A 510 12.03 -10.96 -0.96
N ASN A 511 11.16 -10.59 -1.91
CA ASN A 511 9.75 -10.31 -1.64
C ASN A 511 9.04 -11.51 -0.97
N THR A 512 9.29 -12.72 -1.45
CA THR A 512 8.73 -13.96 -0.87
C THR A 512 9.29 -14.22 0.54
N SER A 513 10.59 -14.02 0.74
CA SER A 513 11.26 -14.22 2.03
C SER A 513 10.78 -13.23 3.09
N MET A 514 10.57 -11.96 2.73
CA MET A 514 10.02 -10.94 3.64
C MET A 514 8.57 -11.26 4.05
N ILE A 515 7.73 -11.76 3.13
CA ILE A 515 6.36 -12.20 3.44
C ILE A 515 6.38 -13.33 4.48
N ASN A 516 7.21 -14.36 4.28
CA ASN A 516 7.30 -15.49 5.20
C ASN A 516 7.80 -15.03 6.58
N LEU A 517 8.97 -14.36 6.63
CA LEU A 517 9.58 -13.86 7.85
C LEU A 517 8.63 -12.99 8.70
N ARG A 518 7.79 -12.18 8.05
CA ARG A 518 6.76 -11.38 8.72
C ARG A 518 5.65 -12.27 9.30
N ASN A 519 5.14 -13.22 8.52
CA ASN A 519 4.06 -14.12 8.95
C ASN A 519 4.51 -15.05 10.09
N ASP A 520 5.76 -15.52 10.04
CA ASP A 520 6.39 -16.34 11.09
C ASP A 520 6.52 -15.53 12.39
N GLY A 521 6.98 -14.27 12.30
CA GLY A 521 7.05 -13.35 13.45
C GLY A 521 5.68 -13.08 14.09
N VAL A 522 4.64 -12.84 13.29
CA VAL A 522 3.25 -12.69 13.79
C VAL A 522 2.77 -13.97 14.47
N THR A 523 3.09 -15.13 13.92
CA THR A 523 2.73 -16.45 14.50
C THR A 523 3.45 -16.69 15.83
N ASN A 524 4.74 -16.35 15.93
CA ASN A 524 5.48 -16.50 17.19
C ASN A 524 4.98 -15.52 18.27
N LYS A 525 4.69 -14.26 17.92
CA LYS A 525 4.04 -13.30 18.84
C LYS A 525 2.77 -13.89 19.47
N PHE A 526 1.92 -14.51 18.66
CA PHE A 526 0.69 -15.17 19.12
C PHE A 526 0.99 -16.33 20.09
N ASN A 527 1.96 -17.18 19.74
CA ASN A 527 2.38 -18.31 20.59
C ASN A 527 2.94 -17.84 21.94
N ILE A 528 3.81 -16.83 21.97
CA ILE A 528 4.34 -16.24 23.21
C ILE A 528 3.22 -15.61 24.04
N THR A 529 2.31 -14.87 23.41
CA THR A 529 1.14 -14.26 24.09
C THR A 529 0.26 -15.33 24.75
N SER A 530 0.05 -16.46 24.07
CA SER A 530 -0.70 -17.61 24.60
C SER A 530 0.01 -18.27 25.80
N GLN A 531 1.34 -18.47 25.71
CA GLN A 531 2.13 -19.02 26.81
C GLN A 531 2.09 -18.12 28.06
N ILE A 532 2.26 -16.81 27.90
CA ILE A 532 2.16 -15.82 28.99
C ILE A 532 0.75 -15.85 29.61
N LYS A 533 -0.30 -15.81 28.79
CA LYS A 533 -1.70 -15.89 29.25
C LYS A 533 -1.95 -17.14 30.11
N ASN A 534 -1.40 -18.29 29.71
CA ASN A 534 -1.52 -19.54 30.47
C ASN A 534 -0.74 -19.50 31.79
N LYS A 535 0.50 -19.00 31.78
CA LYS A 535 1.34 -18.85 33.00
C LYS A 535 0.75 -17.91 34.05
N LEU A 536 0.02 -16.87 33.63
CA LEU A 536 -0.69 -15.97 34.57
C LEU A 536 -2.06 -16.50 35.01
N ASN A 537 -2.60 -17.54 34.37
CA ASN A 537 -3.92 -18.11 34.66
C ASN A 537 -3.91 -19.18 35.78
N VAL A 538 -3.10 -18.96 36.80
CA VAL A 538 -2.96 -19.80 38.01
C VAL A 538 -3.85 -19.30 39.16
N TYR A 539 -3.85 -19.99 40.32
CA TYR A 539 -4.77 -19.75 41.44
C TYR A 539 -4.12 -19.06 42.66
N THR A 540 -3.04 -19.60 43.20
CA THR A 540 -2.37 -19.11 44.43
C THR A 540 -1.41 -17.94 44.15
N TYR A 541 -1.03 -17.19 45.18
CA TYR A 541 -0.10 -16.06 45.00
C TYR A 541 1.33 -16.50 44.68
N GLU A 542 1.83 -17.62 45.20
CA GLU A 542 3.19 -18.10 44.87
C GLU A 542 3.28 -18.60 43.41
N GLU A 543 2.25 -19.29 42.91
CA GLU A 543 2.16 -19.61 41.48
C GLU A 543 2.14 -18.33 40.62
N ARG A 544 1.45 -17.27 41.06
CA ARG A 544 1.42 -15.98 40.34
C ARG A 544 2.79 -15.33 40.27
N LYS A 545 3.57 -15.34 41.36
CA LYS A 545 4.93 -14.79 41.35
C LYS A 545 5.80 -15.49 40.30
N LYS A 546 5.85 -16.82 40.37
CA LYS A 546 6.60 -17.64 39.39
C LYS A 546 6.09 -17.47 37.96
N GLY A 547 4.77 -17.51 37.76
CA GLY A 547 4.14 -17.33 36.46
C GLY A 547 4.43 -15.96 35.84
N PHE A 548 4.63 -14.92 36.66
CA PHE A 548 5.03 -13.59 36.20
C PHE A 548 6.51 -13.52 35.83
N GLN A 549 7.41 -14.09 36.65
CA GLN A 549 8.84 -14.17 36.36
C GLN A 549 9.10 -14.97 35.07
N ASP A 550 8.46 -16.13 34.91
CA ASP A 550 8.49 -16.89 33.66
C ASP A 550 7.97 -16.07 32.46
N SER A 551 6.96 -15.21 32.66
CA SER A 551 6.37 -14.37 31.61
C SER A 551 7.28 -13.19 31.22
N LEU A 552 8.02 -12.61 32.17
CA LEU A 552 9.04 -11.61 31.91
C LEU A 552 10.16 -12.17 31.03
N ILE A 553 10.60 -13.41 31.29
CA ILE A 553 11.60 -14.11 30.47
C ILE A 553 11.09 -14.31 29.03
N LEU A 554 9.85 -14.80 28.87
CA LEU A 554 9.24 -14.97 27.54
C LEU A 554 9.12 -13.64 26.77
N ALA A 555 8.73 -12.56 27.44
CA ALA A 555 8.59 -11.24 26.83
C ALA A 555 9.94 -10.63 26.40
N ASN A 556 10.98 -10.76 27.24
CA ASN A 556 12.33 -10.28 26.91
C ASN A 556 12.95 -11.06 25.74
N ASN A 557 12.72 -12.37 25.67
CA ASN A 557 13.12 -13.20 24.53
C ASN A 557 12.39 -12.76 23.25
N TRP A 558 11.08 -12.51 23.33
CA TRP A 558 10.28 -12.03 22.21
C TRP A 558 10.74 -10.66 21.68
N GLU A 559 10.95 -9.66 22.53
CA GLU A 559 11.45 -8.34 22.07
C GLU A 559 12.84 -8.44 21.42
N THR A 560 13.69 -9.36 21.91
CA THR A 560 14.99 -9.67 21.29
C THR A 560 14.83 -10.28 19.90
N GLU A 561 13.91 -11.23 19.72
CA GLU A 561 13.65 -11.89 18.44
C GLU A 561 12.98 -10.95 17.43
N LYS A 562 11.94 -10.23 17.86
CA LYS A 562 11.28 -9.15 17.12
C LYS A 562 12.28 -8.13 16.60
N THR A 563 13.27 -7.73 17.40
CA THR A 563 14.33 -6.80 16.97
C THR A 563 15.19 -7.38 15.84
N LYS A 564 15.49 -8.69 15.87
CA LYS A 564 16.19 -9.37 14.76
C LYS A 564 15.32 -9.41 13.49
N ILE A 565 14.06 -9.83 13.61
CA ILE A 565 13.09 -9.89 12.50
C ILE A 565 12.96 -8.53 11.81
N LEU A 566 12.79 -7.45 12.59
CA LEU A 566 12.70 -6.08 12.08
C LEU A 566 13.98 -5.61 11.38
N THR A 567 15.15 -6.06 11.85
CA THR A 567 16.45 -5.72 11.25
C THR A 567 16.64 -6.45 9.92
N GLU A 568 16.26 -7.72 9.85
CA GLU A 568 16.34 -8.54 8.63
C GLU A 568 15.31 -8.10 7.57
N LEU A 569 14.09 -7.74 7.96
CA LEU A 569 13.08 -7.14 7.07
C LEU A 569 13.58 -5.83 6.45
N LYS A 570 14.21 -4.94 7.25
CA LYS A 570 14.85 -3.71 6.73
C LYS A 570 15.95 -4.00 5.73
N LYS A 571 16.89 -4.89 6.08
CA LYS A 571 18.01 -5.30 5.20
C LYS A 571 17.50 -5.84 3.85
N LYS A 572 16.51 -6.74 3.87
CA LYS A 572 15.91 -7.30 2.64
C LYS A 572 15.17 -6.26 1.82
N ASN A 573 14.50 -5.30 2.45
CA ASN A 573 13.87 -4.19 1.75
C ASN A 573 14.91 -3.25 1.10
N GLU A 574 16.01 -2.94 1.80
CA GLU A 574 17.15 -2.19 1.25
C GLU A 574 17.80 -2.93 0.06
N GLU A 575 17.95 -4.25 0.14
CA GLU A 575 18.40 -5.09 -0.98
C GLU A 575 17.47 -4.99 -2.20
N THR A 576 16.14 -4.98 -2.02
CA THR A 576 15.21 -4.76 -3.16
C THR A 576 15.35 -3.39 -3.82
N ILE A 577 15.73 -2.34 -3.07
CA ILE A 577 16.00 -1.01 -3.63
C ILE A 577 17.27 -1.04 -4.50
N GLN A 578 18.31 -1.76 -4.07
CA GLN A 578 19.54 -1.93 -4.85
C GLN A 578 19.32 -2.76 -6.13
N LEU A 579 18.44 -3.78 -6.08
CA LEU A 579 18.04 -4.53 -7.27
C LEU A 579 17.22 -3.66 -8.24
N GLU A 580 16.30 -2.82 -7.75
CA GLU A 580 15.53 -1.91 -8.59
C GLU A 580 16.43 -0.99 -9.43
N ILE A 581 17.46 -0.41 -8.79
CA ILE A 581 18.43 0.48 -9.45
C ILE A 581 19.19 -0.28 -10.55
N LYS A 582 19.81 -1.42 -10.22
CA LYS A 582 20.55 -2.25 -11.18
C LYS A 582 19.69 -2.69 -12.37
N ILE A 583 18.45 -3.10 -12.11
CA ILE A 583 17.54 -3.54 -13.17
C ILE A 583 17.17 -2.36 -14.09
N LYS A 584 16.96 -1.16 -13.54
CA LYS A 584 16.70 0.06 -14.33
C LYS A 584 17.92 0.51 -15.15
N GLU A 585 19.13 0.36 -14.63
CA GLU A 585 20.38 0.62 -15.37
C GLU A 585 20.52 -0.32 -16.58
N LEU A 586 20.24 -1.62 -16.41
CA LEU A 586 20.27 -2.61 -17.50
C LEU A 586 19.12 -2.40 -18.51
N ILE A 587 17.92 -2.05 -18.03
CA ILE A 587 16.78 -1.62 -18.86
C ILE A 587 17.17 -0.43 -19.74
N LYS A 588 17.84 0.58 -19.16
CA LYS A 588 18.31 1.74 -19.91
C LYS A 588 19.34 1.34 -20.96
N GLN A 589 20.32 0.50 -20.63
CA GLN A 589 21.31 0.02 -21.60
C GLN A 589 20.68 -0.67 -22.81
N ILE A 590 19.65 -1.50 -22.63
CA ILE A 590 18.91 -2.09 -23.76
C ILE A 590 18.18 -1.01 -24.57
N THR A 591 17.55 -0.05 -23.90
CA THR A 591 16.79 1.03 -24.55
C THR A 591 17.72 1.93 -25.39
N ASP A 592 18.85 2.36 -24.82
CA ASP A 592 19.87 3.17 -25.48
C ASP A 592 20.41 2.46 -26.74
N ILE A 593 20.70 1.15 -26.66
CA ILE A 593 21.19 0.33 -27.80
C ILE A 593 20.13 0.21 -28.90
N VAL A 594 18.86 -0.01 -28.55
CA VAL A 594 17.76 -0.14 -29.52
C VAL A 594 17.48 1.20 -30.23
N GLU A 595 17.56 2.31 -29.50
CA GLU A 595 17.38 3.65 -30.08
C GLU A 595 18.57 4.05 -30.99
N GLU A 596 19.81 3.72 -30.62
CA GLU A 596 20.96 3.91 -31.52
C GLU A 596 20.87 3.04 -32.80
N GLN A 597 20.45 1.77 -32.69
CA GLN A 597 20.21 0.92 -33.86
C GLN A 597 19.11 1.49 -34.77
N LYS A 598 18.06 2.07 -34.20
CA LYS A 598 17.00 2.76 -34.98
C LYS A 598 17.55 3.95 -35.75
N ILE A 599 18.35 4.81 -35.09
CA ILE A 599 19.00 5.97 -35.72
C ILE A 599 19.96 5.53 -36.84
N VAL A 600 20.76 4.49 -36.60
CA VAL A 600 21.67 3.91 -37.62
C VAL A 600 20.90 3.41 -38.84
N ASN A 601 19.75 2.75 -38.65
CA ASN A 601 18.93 2.25 -39.75
C ASN A 601 18.20 3.38 -40.52
N GLU A 602 17.72 4.41 -39.82
CA GLU A 602 17.14 5.61 -40.44
C GLU A 602 18.18 6.37 -41.30
N LEU A 603 19.42 6.52 -40.79
CA LEU A 603 20.54 7.08 -41.56
C LEU A 603 20.91 6.21 -42.78
N LYS A 604 20.97 4.87 -42.64
CA LYS A 604 21.23 3.98 -43.79
C LYS A 604 20.19 4.15 -44.90
N LEU A 605 18.90 4.25 -44.55
CA LEU A 605 17.83 4.45 -45.53
C LEU A 605 17.97 5.79 -46.25
N GLU A 606 18.14 6.89 -45.51
CA GLU A 606 18.32 8.24 -46.08
C GLU A 606 19.49 8.30 -47.08
N LEU A 607 20.62 7.69 -46.72
CA LEU A 607 21.83 7.69 -47.56
C LEU A 607 21.71 6.73 -48.75
N SER A 608 21.04 5.59 -48.58
CA SER A 608 20.74 4.65 -49.66
C SER A 608 19.89 5.30 -50.74
N ASP A 609 18.85 6.06 -50.37
CA ASP A 609 17.96 6.73 -51.32
C ASP A 609 18.63 7.93 -52.02
N LYS A 610 19.42 8.73 -51.29
CA LYS A 610 20.25 9.79 -51.90
C LYS A 610 21.26 9.23 -52.91
N ILE A 611 21.89 8.08 -52.64
CA ILE A 611 22.80 7.43 -53.59
C ILE A 611 22.08 6.84 -54.80
N LYS A 612 20.86 6.28 -54.66
CA LYS A 612 20.07 5.80 -55.82
C LYS A 612 19.80 6.93 -56.82
N ASP A 613 19.47 8.13 -56.35
CA ASP A 613 19.25 9.30 -57.21
C ASP A 613 20.56 9.85 -57.81
N ILE A 614 21.69 9.82 -57.07
CA ILE A 614 23.02 10.08 -57.64
C ILE A 614 23.32 9.11 -58.79
N ILE A 615 23.05 7.80 -58.62
CA ILE A 615 23.27 6.78 -59.64
C ILE A 615 22.33 6.99 -60.85
N GLY A 616 21.07 7.38 -60.63
CA GLY A 616 20.13 7.69 -61.70
C GLY A 616 20.55 8.91 -62.54
N LYS A 617 21.19 9.92 -61.92
CA LYS A 617 21.59 11.16 -62.58
C LYS A 617 23.00 11.10 -63.19
N ILE A 618 23.94 10.37 -62.59
CA ILE A 618 25.35 10.32 -63.06
C ILE A 618 25.50 9.76 -64.48
N GLU A 619 24.61 8.86 -64.94
CA GLU A 619 24.66 8.33 -66.31
C GLU A 619 24.46 9.44 -67.37
N TYR A 620 23.63 10.44 -67.09
CA TYR A 620 23.39 11.57 -67.98
C TYR A 620 24.57 12.56 -67.97
N VAL A 621 25.17 12.79 -66.79
CA VAL A 621 26.41 13.58 -66.67
C VAL A 621 27.57 12.88 -67.39
N LYS A 622 27.64 11.55 -67.35
CA LYS A 622 28.63 10.75 -68.10
C LYS A 622 28.49 10.95 -69.61
N LYS A 623 27.26 10.88 -70.15
CA LYS A 623 26.99 11.12 -71.58
C LYS A 623 27.37 12.54 -71.99
N ALA A 624 27.12 13.54 -71.14
CA ALA A 624 27.56 14.91 -71.38
C ALA A 624 29.11 15.01 -71.46
N VAL A 625 29.84 14.37 -70.54
CA VAL A 625 31.31 14.29 -70.57
C VAL A 625 31.85 13.58 -71.82
N GLU A 626 31.17 12.52 -72.28
CA GLU A 626 31.57 11.77 -73.47
C GLU A 626 31.34 12.58 -74.75
N LEU A 627 30.18 13.24 -74.89
CA LEU A 627 29.88 14.15 -75.99
C LEU A 627 30.85 15.35 -76.03
N LYS A 628 31.12 15.99 -74.88
CA LYS A 628 32.07 17.11 -74.76
C LYS A 628 33.42 16.76 -75.39
N LYS A 629 33.95 15.58 -75.07
CA LYS A 629 35.26 15.11 -75.57
C LYS A 629 35.26 14.80 -77.07
N GLU A 630 34.16 14.27 -77.62
CA GLU A 630 34.03 14.09 -79.06
C GLU A 630 33.96 15.43 -79.80
N ILE A 631 33.17 16.37 -79.26
CA ILE A 631 33.00 17.72 -79.80
C ILE A 631 34.32 18.49 -79.78
N GLU A 632 35.02 18.52 -78.64
CA GLU A 632 36.35 19.15 -78.50
C GLU A 632 37.38 18.55 -79.48
N LYS A 633 37.39 17.21 -79.64
CA LYS A 633 38.26 16.50 -80.60
C LYS A 633 37.96 16.89 -82.05
N ASN A 634 36.68 16.90 -82.45
CA ASN A 634 36.27 17.25 -83.81
C ASN A 634 36.55 18.75 -84.10
N ASN A 635 36.31 19.61 -83.12
CA ASN A 635 36.59 21.04 -83.16
C ASN A 635 38.10 21.31 -83.38
N ALA A 636 38.97 20.64 -82.63
CA ALA A 636 40.42 20.73 -82.78
C ALA A 636 40.94 20.14 -84.10
N TYR A 637 40.28 19.10 -84.64
CA TYR A 637 40.65 18.52 -85.93
C TYR A 637 40.32 19.45 -87.11
N ILE A 638 39.25 20.25 -87.01
CA ILE A 638 38.97 21.32 -87.98
C ILE A 638 40.07 22.40 -87.94
N ASP A 639 40.54 22.77 -86.73
CA ASP A 639 41.65 23.73 -86.57
C ASP A 639 43.01 23.17 -87.05
N GLU A 640 43.23 21.85 -87.01
CA GLU A 640 44.36 21.20 -87.68
C GLU A 640 44.24 21.26 -89.21
N LEU A 641 43.07 20.97 -89.77
CA LEU A 641 42.84 21.02 -91.22
C LEU A 641 43.08 22.43 -91.77
N ALA A 642 42.62 23.47 -91.07
CA ALA A 642 42.86 24.87 -91.46
C ALA A 642 44.33 25.29 -91.43
N LYS A 643 45.17 24.66 -90.58
CA LYS A 643 46.62 24.92 -90.51
C LYS A 643 47.44 24.12 -91.53
N LYS A 644 46.90 23.01 -92.04
CA LYS A 644 47.59 22.08 -92.95
C LYS A 644 47.11 22.16 -94.40
N SER A 645 45.96 22.79 -94.65
CA SER A 645 45.45 23.06 -96.00
C SER A 645 46.28 24.13 -96.72
N PRO A 646 46.68 23.91 -97.98
CA PRO A 646 47.25 24.98 -98.81
C PRO A 646 46.17 25.95 -99.34
N TYR A 647 44.89 25.58 -99.26
CA TYR A 647 43.74 26.39 -99.69
C TYR A 647 43.05 27.07 -98.49
N GLN A 648 42.53 28.29 -98.69
CA GLN A 648 41.78 29.01 -97.66
C GLN A 648 40.41 28.34 -97.40
N ILE A 649 40.08 28.11 -96.12
CA ILE A 649 38.82 27.48 -95.67
C ILE A 649 38.09 28.31 -94.59
N THR A 650 38.23 29.63 -94.63
CA THR A 650 37.79 30.57 -93.57
C THR A 650 36.29 30.46 -93.23
N GLU A 651 35.43 30.32 -94.24
CA GLU A 651 33.97 30.15 -94.05
C GLU A 651 33.63 28.95 -93.18
N TYR A 652 34.33 27.82 -93.36
CA TYR A 652 34.15 26.62 -92.56
C TYR A 652 34.61 26.80 -91.10
N ILE A 653 35.58 27.68 -90.84
CA ILE A 653 36.01 28.04 -89.48
C ILE A 653 34.96 28.89 -88.76
N GLU A 654 34.32 29.84 -89.45
CA GLU A 654 33.22 30.64 -88.88
C GLU A 654 31.98 29.78 -88.61
N LYS A 655 31.62 28.90 -89.56
CA LYS A 655 30.58 27.87 -89.40
C LYS A 655 30.84 27.00 -88.16
N LYS A 656 32.06 26.44 -88.04
CA LYS A 656 32.52 25.65 -86.89
C LYS A 656 32.45 26.41 -85.56
N ASN A 657 32.99 27.63 -85.50
CA ASN A 657 32.98 28.44 -84.27
C ASN A 657 31.55 28.76 -83.80
N THR A 658 30.64 29.04 -84.74
CA THR A 658 29.22 29.32 -84.45
C THR A 658 28.50 28.09 -83.87
N MET A 659 28.73 26.90 -84.46
CA MET A 659 28.18 25.65 -83.94
C MET A 659 28.77 25.29 -82.56
N TYR A 660 30.08 25.41 -82.39
CA TYR A 660 30.76 25.11 -81.12
C TYR A 660 30.25 26.00 -79.96
N ASN A 661 30.06 27.31 -80.21
CA ASN A 661 29.51 28.23 -79.21
C ASN A 661 28.05 27.89 -78.85
N THR A 662 27.23 27.51 -79.83
CA THR A 662 25.84 27.06 -79.61
C THR A 662 25.79 25.79 -78.77
N ILE A 663 26.63 24.81 -79.11
CA ILE A 663 26.78 23.54 -78.37
C ILE A 663 27.25 23.79 -76.93
N LYS A 664 28.21 24.69 -76.73
CA LYS A 664 28.70 25.05 -75.39
C LYS A 664 27.57 25.60 -74.51
N ALA A 665 26.74 26.49 -75.03
CA ALA A 665 25.61 27.05 -74.27
C ALA A 665 24.60 25.98 -73.82
N TYR A 666 24.45 24.87 -74.56
CA TYR A 666 23.64 23.72 -74.11
C TYR A 666 24.34 22.86 -73.03
N PHE A 667 25.68 22.80 -72.99
CA PHE A 667 26.40 22.17 -71.87
C PHE A 667 26.29 22.99 -70.60
N ASP A 668 26.43 24.32 -70.68
CA ASP A 668 26.29 25.23 -69.55
C ASP A 668 24.86 25.16 -68.93
N GLN A 669 23.84 24.82 -69.75
CA GLN A 669 22.47 24.52 -69.30
C GLN A 669 22.28 23.15 -68.61
N ILE A 670 23.22 22.21 -68.78
CA ILE A 670 23.23 20.93 -68.05
C ILE A 670 23.94 21.09 -66.70
N TYR A 671 25.06 21.81 -66.66
CA TYR A 671 25.80 22.11 -65.43
C TYR A 671 26.70 23.34 -65.62
N GLU A 672 26.51 24.36 -64.77
CA GLU A 672 27.33 25.58 -64.78
C GLU A 672 28.69 25.32 -64.08
N GLY A 673 29.67 24.86 -64.85
CA GLY A 673 31.05 24.61 -64.40
C GLY A 673 31.72 23.45 -65.12
N ASP A 674 32.90 23.02 -64.65
CA ASP A 674 33.57 21.88 -65.27
C ASP A 674 32.85 20.55 -64.97
N ILE A 675 32.19 20.04 -66.00
CA ILE A 675 31.40 18.81 -65.98
C ILE A 675 32.26 17.54 -65.81
N ASP A 676 33.56 17.57 -66.17
CA ASP A 676 34.48 16.47 -65.90
C ASP A 676 34.78 16.36 -64.39
N THR A 677 35.15 17.49 -63.76
CA THR A 677 35.32 17.60 -62.30
C THR A 677 34.03 17.24 -61.56
N PHE A 678 32.86 17.58 -62.11
CA PHE A 678 31.56 17.24 -61.53
C PHE A 678 31.26 15.74 -61.60
N TYR A 679 31.43 15.12 -62.77
CA TYR A 679 31.32 13.67 -62.96
C TYR A 679 32.25 12.89 -62.03
N ASN A 680 33.51 13.33 -61.89
CA ASN A 680 34.48 12.69 -61.00
C ASN A 680 34.05 12.75 -59.52
N LYS A 681 33.48 13.88 -59.06
CA LYS A 681 32.93 14.02 -57.70
C LYS A 681 31.73 13.09 -57.45
N LEU A 682 30.81 13.00 -58.40
CA LEU A 682 29.69 12.07 -58.35
C LEU A 682 30.18 10.60 -58.34
N SER A 683 31.18 10.27 -59.19
CA SER A 683 31.74 8.92 -59.30
C SER A 683 32.48 8.47 -58.04
N SER A 684 33.12 9.37 -57.29
CA SER A 684 33.80 9.02 -56.03
C SER A 684 32.81 8.51 -54.98
N ILE A 685 31.68 9.19 -54.80
CA ILE A 685 30.66 8.80 -53.80
C ILE A 685 30.02 7.45 -54.14
N VAL A 686 29.73 7.19 -55.41
CA VAL A 686 29.20 5.89 -55.87
C VAL A 686 30.21 4.76 -55.64
N LYS A 687 31.52 5.05 -55.63
CA LYS A 687 32.59 4.06 -55.35
C LYS A 687 32.90 3.91 -53.84
N GLU A 688 32.66 4.91 -53.02
CA GLU A 688 33.04 4.93 -51.59
C GLU A 688 32.07 4.19 -50.64
N SER A 689 30.96 3.62 -51.13
CA SER A 689 29.76 3.45 -50.29
C SER A 689 29.30 2.00 -50.00
N PRO A 690 29.89 1.31 -49.00
CA PRO A 690 29.29 0.15 -48.33
C PRO A 690 28.42 0.60 -47.14
N ILE A 691 27.36 1.37 -47.41
CA ILE A 691 26.43 1.90 -46.38
C ILE A 691 25.81 0.76 -45.57
N ASP A 692 25.33 -0.28 -46.24
CA ASP A 692 24.58 -1.38 -45.64
C ASP A 692 25.38 -2.12 -44.55
N ASN A 693 26.69 -2.25 -44.74
CA ASN A 693 27.61 -2.93 -43.83
C ASN A 693 28.16 -2.03 -42.71
N THR A 694 27.84 -0.72 -42.70
CA THR A 694 28.40 0.22 -41.71
C THR A 694 27.49 0.33 -40.49
N GLU A 695 27.86 -0.29 -39.38
CA GLU A 695 27.09 -0.22 -38.11
C GLU A 695 27.45 0.99 -37.24
N ASN A 696 28.59 1.64 -37.49
CA ASN A 696 29.05 2.77 -36.69
C ASN A 696 28.32 4.07 -37.10
N LYS A 697 27.57 4.65 -36.17
CA LYS A 697 26.80 5.89 -36.34
C LYS A 697 27.66 7.07 -36.86
N THR A 698 28.79 7.36 -36.21
CA THR A 698 29.65 8.50 -36.58
C THR A 698 30.15 8.40 -38.02
N LYS A 699 30.52 7.20 -38.48
CA LYS A 699 30.91 6.97 -39.89
C LYS A 699 29.76 7.22 -40.87
N LEU A 700 28.51 6.95 -40.48
CA LEU A 700 27.33 7.29 -41.30
C LEU A 700 27.05 8.80 -41.29
N GLU A 701 27.30 9.50 -40.19
CA GLU A 701 27.17 10.96 -40.09
C GLU A 701 28.26 11.71 -40.90
N ASP A 702 29.49 11.19 -40.93
CA ASP A 702 30.56 11.64 -41.82
C ASP A 702 30.22 11.37 -43.31
N LEU A 703 29.72 10.17 -43.63
CA LEU A 703 29.25 9.82 -44.97
C LEU A 703 28.10 10.72 -45.42
N LYS A 704 27.13 11.02 -44.55
CA LYS A 704 26.05 11.97 -44.81
C LYS A 704 26.58 13.34 -45.19
N SER A 705 27.54 13.86 -44.42
CA SER A 705 28.16 15.16 -44.69
C SER A 705 28.88 15.22 -46.04
N LYS A 706 29.50 14.11 -46.49
CA LYS A 706 30.05 13.98 -47.85
C LYS A 706 28.97 13.92 -48.93
N ILE A 707 27.96 13.07 -48.73
CA ILE A 707 26.89 12.79 -49.70
C ILE A 707 26.07 14.04 -49.95
N ASP A 708 25.61 14.73 -48.91
CA ASP A 708 24.75 15.91 -49.00
C ASP A 708 25.43 17.06 -49.77
N ASN A 709 26.73 17.28 -49.55
CA ASN A 709 27.52 18.30 -50.26
C ASN A 709 27.51 18.10 -51.80
N VAL A 710 27.42 16.87 -52.28
CA VAL A 710 27.31 16.58 -53.73
C VAL A 710 25.85 16.43 -54.17
N TYR A 711 24.99 15.84 -53.33
CA TYR A 711 23.56 15.68 -53.59
C TYR A 711 22.87 17.02 -53.89
N ASN A 712 23.13 18.05 -53.08
CA ASN A 712 22.55 19.38 -53.22
C ASN A 712 22.89 20.06 -54.57
N LYS A 713 23.89 19.54 -55.32
CA LYS A 713 24.27 20.03 -56.65
C LYS A 713 23.56 19.31 -57.81
N ILE A 714 22.86 18.21 -57.51
CA ILE A 714 22.02 17.46 -58.47
C ILE A 714 20.55 17.36 -58.04
N GLU A 715 20.18 17.80 -56.83
CA GLU A 715 18.82 17.72 -56.29
C GLU A 715 17.78 18.27 -57.29
N ASN A 716 18.00 19.50 -57.77
CA ASN A 716 17.15 20.18 -58.74
C ASN A 716 17.36 19.73 -60.22
N MET A 717 18.29 18.81 -60.49
CA MET A 717 18.59 18.32 -61.85
C MET A 717 17.47 17.40 -62.36
N LYS A 718 16.58 17.92 -63.20
CA LYS A 718 15.53 17.15 -63.85
C LYS A 718 16.08 16.33 -65.02
N ILE A 719 15.98 15.00 -64.94
CA ILE A 719 16.50 14.08 -65.95
C ILE A 719 15.94 14.35 -67.35
N GLU A 720 14.64 14.66 -67.47
CA GLU A 720 14.01 14.98 -68.77
C GLU A 720 14.59 16.27 -69.38
N THR A 721 14.85 17.28 -68.57
CA THR A 721 15.48 18.53 -68.99
C THR A 721 16.90 18.28 -69.47
N VAL A 722 17.74 17.59 -68.69
CA VAL A 722 19.10 17.22 -69.09
C VAL A 722 19.10 16.38 -70.38
N LYS A 723 18.18 15.42 -70.51
CA LYS A 723 18.02 14.61 -71.72
C LYS A 723 17.63 15.47 -72.94
N SER A 724 16.79 16.49 -72.77
CA SER A 724 16.49 17.45 -73.84
C SER A 724 17.72 18.26 -74.27
N HIS A 725 18.55 18.72 -73.32
CA HIS A 725 19.77 19.45 -73.66
C HIS A 725 20.83 18.53 -74.32
N LEU A 726 20.96 17.28 -73.88
CA LEU A 726 21.79 16.26 -74.53
C LEU A 726 21.36 16.01 -75.98
N ASN A 727 20.06 15.77 -76.22
CA ASN A 727 19.52 15.61 -77.57
C ASN A 727 19.77 16.85 -78.45
N ASN A 728 19.68 18.07 -77.88
CA ASN A 728 19.97 19.31 -78.60
C ASN A 728 21.45 19.43 -78.97
N ILE A 729 22.38 19.01 -78.08
CA ILE A 729 23.81 18.93 -78.35
C ILE A 729 24.10 17.96 -79.48
N GLU A 730 23.58 16.74 -79.41
CA GLU A 730 23.73 15.70 -80.44
C GLU A 730 23.22 16.17 -81.81
N THR A 731 22.01 16.76 -81.84
CA THR A 731 21.38 17.26 -83.09
C THR A 731 22.13 18.47 -83.68
N SER A 732 22.78 19.28 -82.83
CA SER A 732 23.57 20.45 -83.26
C SER A 732 25.01 20.09 -83.67
N ASN A 733 25.51 18.89 -83.33
CA ASN A 733 26.90 18.47 -83.55
C ASN A 733 27.20 18.07 -85.00
N LYS A 734 27.14 19.05 -85.92
CA LYS A 734 27.49 18.88 -87.34
C LYS A 734 28.97 19.13 -87.64
N LEU A 735 29.84 19.04 -86.63
CA LEU A 735 31.30 19.20 -86.80
C LEU A 735 31.88 18.06 -87.65
N SER A 736 31.37 16.84 -87.52
CA SER A 736 31.73 15.68 -88.35
C SER A 736 31.32 15.85 -89.83
N GLU A 737 30.13 16.37 -90.10
CA GLU A 737 29.68 16.76 -91.44
C GLU A 737 30.61 17.85 -92.02
N THR A 738 30.93 18.87 -91.24
CA THR A 738 31.81 19.98 -91.64
C THR A 738 33.24 19.50 -91.97
N ILE A 739 33.76 18.50 -91.24
CA ILE A 739 35.04 17.85 -91.56
C ILE A 739 35.02 17.17 -92.94
N LEU A 740 33.88 16.57 -93.32
CA LEU A 740 33.73 15.93 -94.63
C LEU A 740 33.57 16.96 -95.75
N GLU A 741 32.83 18.05 -95.51
CA GLU A 741 32.75 19.19 -96.45
C GLU A 741 34.14 19.79 -96.74
N ILE A 742 34.92 20.11 -95.69
CA ILE A 742 36.29 20.65 -95.82
C ILE A 742 37.18 19.70 -96.63
N LYS A 743 37.14 18.39 -96.33
CA LYS A 743 37.91 17.39 -97.06
C LYS A 743 37.51 17.32 -98.53
N LYS A 744 36.22 17.34 -98.84
CA LYS A 744 35.70 17.32 -100.21
C LYS A 744 36.16 18.54 -101.00
N TYR A 745 36.06 19.73 -100.40
CA TYR A 745 36.56 20.99 -101.00
C TYR A 745 38.06 20.93 -101.32
N ILE A 746 38.88 20.47 -100.37
CA ILE A 746 40.34 20.32 -100.57
C ILE A 746 40.63 19.33 -101.71
N TYR A 747 39.91 18.20 -101.81
CA TYR A 747 40.07 17.26 -102.93
C TYR A 747 39.63 17.85 -104.28
N GLU A 748 38.57 18.66 -104.31
CA GLU A 748 38.07 19.28 -105.55
C GLU A 748 39.03 20.34 -106.11
N GLU A 749 39.69 21.14 -105.25
CA GLU A 749 40.75 22.05 -105.70
C GLU A 749 42.02 21.31 -106.15
N ILE A 750 42.46 20.25 -105.45
CA ILE A 750 43.59 19.41 -105.89
C ILE A 750 43.33 18.83 -107.29
N ILE A 751 42.10 18.40 -107.59
CA ILE A 751 41.74 17.87 -108.91
C ILE A 751 41.78 18.96 -109.98
N LYS A 752 41.38 20.20 -109.69
CA LYS A 752 41.51 21.33 -110.63
C LYS A 752 42.98 21.62 -110.97
N GLU A 753 43.86 21.66 -109.97
CA GLU A 753 45.29 21.91 -110.19
C GLU A 753 45.97 20.77 -110.96
N LEU A 754 45.63 19.51 -110.67
CA LEU A 754 46.09 18.34 -111.43
C LEU A 754 45.65 18.38 -112.89
N ASN A 755 44.38 18.69 -113.16
CA ASN A 755 43.87 18.79 -114.53
C ASN A 755 44.56 19.91 -115.31
N LYS A 756 44.75 21.09 -114.70
CA LYS A 756 45.48 22.21 -115.30
C LYS A 756 46.94 21.84 -115.62
N THR A 757 47.61 21.13 -114.71
CA THR A 757 48.98 20.63 -114.91
C THR A 757 49.07 19.60 -116.03
N SER A 758 48.03 18.78 -116.22
CA SER A 758 47.92 17.80 -117.31
C SER A 758 47.75 18.48 -118.69
N GLU A 759 46.95 19.56 -118.75
CA GLU A 759 46.78 20.37 -119.97
C GLU A 759 48.12 21.01 -120.42
N ASP A 760 48.87 21.61 -119.48
CA ASP A 760 50.20 22.16 -119.73
C ASP A 760 51.23 21.10 -120.19
N PHE A 761 51.05 19.84 -119.79
CA PHE A 761 51.93 18.74 -120.20
C PHE A 761 51.70 18.34 -121.67
N LYS A 762 50.43 18.20 -122.10
CA LYS A 762 50.09 17.92 -123.52
C LYS A 762 50.61 19.01 -124.46
N ASN A 763 50.51 20.28 -124.05
CA ASN A 763 51.00 21.40 -124.86
C ASN A 763 52.51 21.31 -125.14
N LYS A 764 53.31 20.79 -124.19
CA LYS A 764 54.75 20.54 -124.38
C LYS A 764 55.05 19.29 -125.23
N GLU A 765 54.22 18.26 -125.14
CA GLU A 765 54.33 17.07 -125.99
C GLU A 765 54.13 17.43 -127.48
N GLN A 766 53.15 18.29 -127.77
CA GLN A 766 52.90 18.85 -129.10
C GLN A 766 54.13 19.63 -129.65
N GLU A 767 54.81 20.41 -128.81
CA GLU A 767 55.99 21.20 -129.17
C GLU A 767 57.22 20.32 -129.50
N LEU A 768 57.36 19.19 -128.80
CA LEU A 768 58.43 18.20 -129.04
C LEU A 768 58.24 17.46 -130.37
N SER A 769 57.01 17.05 -130.69
CA SER A 769 56.70 16.33 -131.93
C SER A 769 57.10 17.13 -133.19
N ASN A 770 56.84 18.44 -133.20
CA ASN A 770 57.21 19.32 -134.30
C ASN A 770 58.72 19.41 -134.55
N LYS A 771 59.56 19.25 -133.52
CA LYS A 771 61.03 19.33 -133.65
C LYS A 771 61.66 18.08 -134.26
N ILE A 772 60.93 16.97 -134.33
CA ILE A 772 61.42 15.71 -134.91
C ILE A 772 61.31 15.74 -136.45
N ASN A 773 60.20 16.26 -136.99
CA ASN A 773 59.94 16.34 -138.44
C ASN A 773 60.97 17.20 -139.21
N ASP A 774 61.67 18.12 -138.55
CA ASP A 774 62.69 18.98 -139.17
C ASP A 774 64.05 18.28 -139.33
N TYR A 775 64.28 17.13 -138.67
CA TYR A 775 65.53 16.39 -138.77
C TYR A 775 65.62 15.53 -140.03
N ASP A 776 64.55 14.83 -140.43
CA ASP A 776 64.57 13.97 -141.63
C ASP A 776 64.83 14.76 -142.92
N LYS A 777 64.30 15.99 -143.03
CA LYS A 777 64.57 16.89 -144.18
C LYS A 777 66.05 17.21 -144.41
N LYS A 778 66.90 17.13 -143.38
CA LYS A 778 68.35 17.35 -143.52
C LYS A 778 69.11 16.11 -143.99
N ARG A 779 68.51 14.91 -143.94
CA ARG A 779 69.18 13.67 -144.34
C ARG A 779 69.29 13.53 -145.86
N ASP A 780 68.22 13.86 -146.58
CA ASP A 780 68.17 13.70 -148.03
C ASP A 780 69.06 14.70 -148.78
N GLN A 781 69.30 15.89 -148.23
CA GLN A 781 70.19 16.89 -148.85
C GLN A 781 71.68 16.51 -148.82
N PHE A 782 72.11 15.59 -147.94
CA PHE A 782 73.53 15.26 -147.80
C PHE A 782 74.01 14.25 -148.87
N ASN A 783 73.12 13.37 -149.34
CA ASN A 783 73.48 12.33 -150.32
C ASN A 783 73.76 12.86 -151.75
N SER A 784 73.36 14.09 -152.07
CA SER A 784 73.52 14.65 -153.43
C SER A 784 74.87 15.34 -153.68
N PHE A 785 75.70 15.59 -152.66
CA PHE A 785 76.87 16.47 -152.80
C PHE A 785 78.20 15.75 -153.10
N CYS A 786 78.32 14.46 -152.76
CA CYS A 786 79.59 13.73 -152.76
C CYS A 786 80.10 13.24 -154.14
N LEU A 787 79.57 13.71 -155.27
CA LEU A 787 79.76 13.05 -156.57
C LEU A 787 80.18 13.91 -157.78
N PHE A 788 80.41 15.23 -157.66
CA PHE A 788 80.58 16.07 -158.89
C PHE A 788 81.50 17.31 -158.85
N ILE A 789 82.49 17.44 -157.94
CA ILE A 789 83.43 18.59 -157.98
C ILE A 789 84.90 18.16 -157.93
N SER A 790 85.61 18.39 -159.04
CA SER A 790 87.05 18.58 -159.32
C SER A 790 88.09 18.21 -158.23
N THR A 791 89.25 17.60 -158.48
CA THR A 791 89.99 17.31 -159.74
C THR A 791 90.12 18.47 -160.73
N LYS A 792 91.12 19.35 -160.53
CA LYS A 792 92.31 19.53 -161.41
C LYS A 792 93.16 20.75 -160.97
N HIS A 793 94.49 20.64 -161.17
CA HIS A 793 95.54 21.67 -161.00
C HIS A 793 95.99 22.05 -159.55
N ILE A 794 97.29 22.24 -159.27
CA ILE A 794 98.49 21.74 -160.02
C ILE A 794 99.74 21.58 -159.13
N TYR A 795 100.65 20.75 -159.63
CA TYR A 795 102.09 20.56 -159.36
C TYR A 795 102.87 21.71 -158.67
N ASN A 796 103.84 21.34 -157.81
CA ASN A 796 105.27 21.45 -158.15
C ASN A 796 106.24 20.84 -157.11
N LEU A 797 106.89 19.73 -157.47
CA LEU A 797 108.33 19.38 -157.32
C LEU A 797 108.47 17.89 -157.73
N PHE A 798 108.97 17.52 -158.92
CA PHE A 798 110.37 17.46 -159.40
C PHE A 798 111.28 16.41 -158.75
N HIS A 799 111.89 15.56 -159.60
CA HIS A 799 113.06 14.68 -159.37
C HIS A 799 112.88 13.48 -158.40
N VAL A 800 113.35 12.24 -158.68
CA VAL A 800 114.15 11.67 -159.81
C VAL A 800 113.75 10.18 -160.10
N PHE A 801 114.15 9.70 -161.29
CA PHE A 801 114.33 8.29 -161.76
C PHE A 801 113.11 7.46 -162.25
N PHE A 802 113.30 6.39 -163.04
CA PHE A 802 113.78 6.27 -164.45
C PHE A 802 113.55 4.81 -164.93
N PHE A 803 112.96 4.62 -166.12
CA PHE A 803 113.20 3.48 -167.05
C PHE A 803 112.82 2.01 -166.72
N LEU A 804 112.64 1.25 -167.83
CA LEU A 804 112.53 -0.22 -167.99
C LEU A 804 111.30 -0.96 -167.41
N GLN A 805 110.89 -2.15 -167.89
CA GLN A 805 110.77 -2.68 -169.27
C GLN A 805 109.99 -4.01 -169.22
N PHE A 806 109.18 -4.33 -170.24
CA PHE A 806 108.93 -5.72 -170.65
C PHE A 806 108.49 -5.78 -172.12
N LEU A 807 108.87 -6.84 -172.83
CA LEU A 807 108.34 -7.20 -174.16
C LEU A 807 107.96 -8.68 -174.17
N SER A 808 106.67 -8.93 -174.41
CA SER A 808 106.01 -10.08 -175.06
C SER A 808 106.33 -11.56 -174.70
N PRO A 809 105.33 -12.45 -174.88
CA PRO A 809 105.55 -13.90 -174.98
C PRO A 809 106.12 -14.30 -176.36
N SER A 810 106.78 -15.44 -176.54
CA SER A 810 107.32 -16.36 -175.53
C SER A 810 108.40 -17.25 -176.13
N LYS A 811 109.46 -17.48 -175.37
CA LYS A 811 109.80 -18.85 -174.96
C LYS A 811 109.80 -18.89 -173.44
#